data_AF-A0A9B0UBD2-F1
#
_entry.id   AF-A0A9B0UBD2-F1
#
_cell.length_a   1.000
_cell.length_b   1.000
_cell.length_c   1.000
_cell.angle_alpha   90.00
_cell.angle_beta   90.00
_cell.angle_gamma   90.00
#
_symmetry.space_group_name_H-M   'P 1'
#
loop_
_entity.id
_entity.type
_entity.pdbx_description
1 polymer ?
#
loop_
_entity_poly.entity_id
_entity_poly.type
_entity_poly.pdbx_seq_one_letter_code
_entity_poly.pdbx_strand_id
1 'polypeptide(L)'
;MEETNREAVATAVQRVAGMLQRPDQLDKVEQYRRREARKKASVEARLKAAIQSQLDGVRTGLSQLHSALSDVKDIQQSLADVSQDWRQSINTIESLRDVKDAVVQHSQLAAAVENLKNIFSVPEIVRETEDLTEQGELLQAHRKLMDLECSRDGLMYEQYRMDSRNTHDMTLIQGYFGSMQRLSDELAKQLWMVLERSLVTVRRDPTLLVSVVRIIEREEKIDKRMLDRSKQTGFIPPGRPKKWKAKMFDILDRTVTTRIEGTQADTRESDKMWLVRHLEIIRKYVLDDLIVAKTLMVQCFPPHYDIFQSLLSLYHQALSTRMQDLAAEYLEANEIVSLLTWVLNTYTSTEMMGNLELAPEVDTEALGPLLSSHVVSELLGTYMSTLTSNIIAWLRKALETDRKDWVKETEPEADQDGYYQTTLPAIVFQMFEQNLQVAAQISEDLKTKVLVLCLQQMNSFLSRYKEEAQLYKEEHLRNRQHPHCYVQYMIAIVNNCQTFKESIVSLKRKYLKSDVEEGMSVSQPSMDAVLDAIAKEGCSSLLEEVFLDLEQHLNELMTKKWLSGSNAVDIICVTVEDYFNDFAKIKNPYKTRVVVEAHWRVVVEYLRAVMQKRISFRGPEERKEGAERMLKEAEQFRFLFRKLASGVGEDVDGHCDAIVAIAEVIKLTDPSLLYLEVSTLVSKYPDIRDEHIGALLTMRGDATRDMKQTIIETLEQGQTQTNPNYVPLFKEIIVPSLNVTKLLK
;
A
#
# COMPACT_ATOMS: atom_id res chain seq x y z
N MET A 1 50.56 -51.35 28.63
CA MET A 1 49.84 -52.07 29.70
C MET A 1 50.44 -51.83 31.08
N GLU A 2 51.76 -51.66 31.25
CA GLU A 2 52.34 -51.42 32.60
C GLU A 2 51.93 -50.07 33.21
N GLU A 3 51.83 -49.02 32.40
CA GLU A 3 51.47 -47.67 32.85
C GLU A 3 50.00 -47.58 33.29
N THR A 4 49.08 -48.15 32.50
CA THR A 4 47.65 -48.24 32.86
C THR A 4 47.40 -49.13 34.08
N ASN A 5 48.23 -50.16 34.28
CA ASN A 5 48.14 -51.01 35.46
C ASN A 5 48.63 -50.25 36.72
N ARG A 6 49.68 -49.42 36.60
CA ARG A 6 50.13 -48.55 37.69
C ARG A 6 49.09 -47.51 38.08
N GLU A 7 48.43 -46.86 37.11
CA GLU A 7 47.34 -45.92 37.39
C GLU A 7 46.12 -46.60 38.02
N ALA A 8 45.73 -47.78 37.53
CA ALA A 8 44.62 -48.55 38.10
C ALA A 8 44.90 -48.97 39.55
N VAL A 9 46.14 -49.39 39.85
CA VAL A 9 46.58 -49.71 41.21
C VAL A 9 46.58 -48.46 42.09
N ALA A 10 47.13 -47.33 41.63
CA ALA A 10 47.14 -46.07 42.39
C ALA A 10 45.71 -45.59 42.72
N THR A 11 44.80 -45.68 41.75
CA THR A 11 43.38 -45.33 41.93
C THR A 11 42.67 -46.29 42.88
N ALA A 12 42.95 -47.59 42.79
CA ALA A 12 42.42 -48.59 43.72
C ALA A 12 42.92 -48.33 45.15
N VAL A 13 44.19 -48.00 45.32
CA VAL A 13 44.79 -47.66 46.63
C VAL A 13 44.12 -46.41 47.23
N GLN A 14 43.95 -45.33 46.46
CA GLN A 14 43.21 -44.15 46.92
C GLN A 14 41.77 -44.47 47.32
N ARG A 15 41.10 -45.33 46.54
CA ARG A 15 39.72 -45.75 46.81
C ARG A 15 39.61 -46.58 48.09
N VAL A 16 40.54 -47.50 48.34
CA VAL A 16 40.57 -48.27 49.59
C VAL A 16 40.91 -47.36 50.78
N ALA A 17 41.86 -46.44 50.62
CA ALA A 17 42.20 -45.46 51.66
C ALA A 17 41.01 -44.56 52.03
N GLY A 18 40.18 -44.16 51.06
CA GLY A 18 38.94 -43.42 51.30
C GLY A 18 37.83 -44.22 52.00
N MET A 19 37.87 -45.56 51.94
CA MET A 19 36.86 -46.44 52.55
C MET A 19 37.16 -46.83 54.00
N LEU A 20 38.41 -46.69 54.45
CA LEU A 20 38.89 -47.16 55.77
C LEU A 20 39.58 -46.01 56.54
N GLN A 21 38.84 -44.95 56.82
CA GLN A 21 39.38 -43.76 57.49
C GLN A 21 39.30 -43.82 59.03
N ARG A 22 38.46 -44.71 59.60
CA ARG A 22 38.30 -44.86 61.05
C ARG A 22 38.38 -46.34 61.49
N PRO A 23 38.86 -46.65 62.71
CA PRO A 23 39.13 -48.03 63.14
C PRO A 23 37.90 -48.94 63.18
N ASP A 24 36.72 -48.39 63.49
CA ASP A 24 35.42 -49.07 63.52
C ASP A 24 34.95 -49.55 62.12
N GLN A 25 35.57 -49.07 61.04
CA GLN A 25 35.25 -49.46 59.67
C GLN A 25 35.94 -50.77 59.25
N LEU A 26 36.90 -51.26 60.03
CA LEU A 26 37.59 -52.53 59.77
C LEU A 26 36.64 -53.73 59.86
N ASP A 27 35.62 -53.67 60.72
CA ASP A 27 34.58 -54.71 60.83
C ASP A 27 33.79 -54.90 59.52
N LYS A 28 33.76 -53.89 58.65
CA LYS A 28 33.06 -53.90 57.36
C LYS A 28 33.94 -54.35 56.18
N VAL A 29 35.24 -54.60 56.39
CA VAL A 29 36.20 -55.00 55.34
C VAL A 29 35.75 -56.27 54.63
N GLU A 30 35.25 -57.25 55.37
CA GLU A 30 34.81 -58.50 54.76
C GLU A 30 33.59 -58.30 53.83
N GLN A 31 32.69 -57.38 54.20
CA GLN A 31 31.56 -56.98 53.37
C GLN A 31 32.03 -56.23 52.11
N TYR A 32 33.00 -55.32 52.23
CA TYR A 32 33.60 -54.63 51.08
C TYR A 32 34.35 -55.57 50.16
N ARG A 33 35.09 -56.54 50.71
CA ARG A 33 35.78 -57.59 49.92
C ARG A 33 34.79 -58.46 49.15
N ARG A 34 33.68 -58.86 49.78
CA ARG A 34 32.59 -59.57 49.07
C ARG A 34 31.95 -58.71 47.99
N ARG A 35 31.77 -57.41 48.21
CA ARG A 35 31.23 -56.46 47.21
C ARG A 35 32.16 -56.30 46.01
N GLU A 36 33.45 -56.10 46.22
CA GLU A 36 34.42 -55.98 45.12
C GLU A 36 34.66 -57.32 44.41
N ALA A 37 34.62 -58.45 45.12
CA ALA A 37 34.63 -59.77 44.49
C ALA A 37 33.42 -59.99 43.56
N ARG A 38 32.21 -59.59 43.99
CA ARG A 38 31.01 -59.63 43.13
C ARG A 38 31.12 -58.71 41.92
N LYS A 39 31.65 -57.49 42.09
CA LYS A 39 31.90 -56.58 40.96
C LYS A 39 32.91 -57.14 39.99
N LYS A 40 34.04 -57.68 40.49
CA LYS A 40 35.05 -58.35 39.66
C LYS A 40 34.44 -59.51 38.89
N ALA A 41 33.69 -60.39 39.54
CA ALA A 41 33.02 -61.52 38.88
C ALA A 41 32.01 -61.05 37.82
N SER A 42 31.26 -59.96 38.06
CA SER A 42 30.34 -59.37 37.07
C SER A 42 31.08 -58.77 35.87
N VAL A 43 32.20 -58.08 36.09
CA VAL A 43 33.03 -57.54 35.02
C VAL A 43 33.69 -58.66 34.22
N GLU A 44 34.25 -59.68 34.89
CA GLU A 44 34.82 -60.85 34.22
C GLU A 44 33.79 -61.62 33.40
N ALA A 45 32.56 -61.79 33.91
CA ALA A 45 31.48 -62.44 33.17
C ALA A 45 31.10 -61.63 31.92
N ARG A 46 30.96 -60.30 32.04
CA ARG A 46 30.70 -59.42 30.89
C ARG A 46 31.83 -59.43 29.88
N LEU A 47 33.08 -59.44 30.34
CA LEU A 47 34.25 -59.44 29.48
C LEU A 47 34.41 -60.78 28.77
N LYS A 48 34.14 -61.91 29.44
CA LYS A 48 34.06 -63.24 28.80
C LYS A 48 32.96 -63.30 27.75
N ALA A 49 31.76 -62.80 28.05
CA ALA A 49 30.66 -62.77 27.08
C ALA A 49 30.98 -61.88 25.87
N ALA A 50 31.62 -60.73 26.09
CA ALA A 50 32.04 -59.83 25.02
C ALA A 50 33.15 -60.45 24.16
N ILE A 51 34.16 -61.07 24.77
CA ILE A 51 35.24 -61.77 24.05
C ILE A 51 34.67 -62.96 23.26
N GLN A 52 33.76 -63.73 23.86
CA GLN A 52 33.12 -64.86 23.18
C GLN A 52 32.31 -64.38 21.96
N SER A 53 31.52 -63.31 22.11
CA SER A 53 30.76 -62.71 21.01
C SER A 53 31.67 -62.21 19.88
N GLN A 54 32.80 -61.55 20.21
CA GLN A 54 33.78 -61.12 19.22
C GLN A 54 34.47 -62.30 18.53
N LEU A 55 34.85 -63.34 19.28
CA LEU A 55 35.44 -64.56 18.73
C LEU A 55 34.47 -65.31 17.82
N ASP A 56 33.21 -65.43 18.21
CA ASP A 56 32.16 -66.06 17.40
C ASP A 56 31.86 -65.24 16.15
N GLY A 57 31.87 -63.90 16.26
CA GLY A 57 31.78 -62.99 15.11
C GLY A 57 32.95 -63.15 14.14
N VAL A 58 34.19 -63.18 14.63
CA VAL A 58 35.40 -63.40 13.81
C VAL A 58 35.40 -64.79 13.17
N ARG A 59 35.02 -65.83 13.92
CA ARG A 59 34.94 -67.21 13.42
C ARG A 59 33.88 -67.32 12.32
N THR A 60 32.70 -66.72 12.53
CA THR A 60 31.62 -66.71 11.53
C THR A 60 32.06 -65.93 10.31
N GLY A 61 32.69 -64.76 10.49
CA GLY A 61 33.22 -63.95 9.40
C GLY A 61 34.27 -64.69 8.58
N LEU A 62 35.23 -65.37 9.22
CA LEU A 62 36.24 -66.20 8.54
C LEU A 62 35.61 -67.37 7.79
N SER A 63 34.63 -68.04 8.40
CA SER A 63 33.92 -69.15 7.74
C SER A 63 33.14 -68.67 6.51
N GLN A 64 32.49 -67.51 6.59
CA GLN A 64 31.78 -66.90 5.46
C GLN A 64 32.75 -66.46 4.36
N LEU A 65 33.90 -65.89 4.72
CA LEU A 65 34.94 -65.50 3.76
C LEU A 65 35.52 -66.71 3.04
N HIS A 66 35.73 -67.81 3.77
CA HIS A 66 36.21 -69.05 3.18
C HIS A 66 35.17 -69.68 2.24
N SER A 67 33.89 -69.69 2.65
CA SER A 67 32.79 -70.14 1.80
C SER A 67 32.69 -69.30 0.53
N ALA A 68 32.67 -67.96 0.66
CA ALA A 68 32.59 -67.05 -0.49
C ALA A 68 33.79 -67.23 -1.44
N LEU A 69 34.98 -67.49 -0.93
CA LEU A 69 36.15 -67.76 -1.77
C LEU A 69 36.06 -69.10 -2.49
N SER A 70 35.46 -70.12 -1.88
CA SER A 70 35.13 -71.39 -2.54
C SER A 70 34.09 -71.16 -3.62
N ASP A 71 32.98 -70.49 -3.28
CA ASP A 71 31.88 -70.20 -4.21
C ASP A 71 32.37 -69.41 -5.43
N VAL A 72 33.25 -68.43 -5.24
CA VAL A 72 33.85 -67.67 -6.35
C VAL A 72 34.73 -68.54 -7.24
N LYS A 73 35.49 -69.48 -6.67
CA LYS A 73 36.29 -70.43 -7.46
C LYS A 73 35.39 -71.39 -8.25
N ASP A 74 34.33 -71.90 -7.62
CA ASP A 74 33.37 -72.78 -8.26
C ASP A 74 32.62 -72.06 -9.38
N ILE A 75 32.24 -70.79 -9.18
CA ILE A 75 31.66 -69.93 -10.22
C ILE A 75 32.66 -69.68 -11.36
N GLN A 76 33.93 -69.40 -11.05
CA GLN A 76 34.97 -69.22 -12.08
C GLN A 76 35.16 -70.47 -12.92
N GLN A 77 35.19 -71.64 -12.28
CA GLN A 77 35.30 -72.92 -12.96
C GLN A 77 34.07 -73.18 -13.82
N SER A 78 32.87 -73.00 -13.26
CA SER A 78 31.61 -73.13 -13.99
C SER A 78 31.53 -72.18 -15.19
N LEU A 79 32.04 -70.94 -15.06
CA LEU A 79 32.07 -69.96 -16.15
C LEU A 79 33.09 -70.36 -17.24
N ALA A 80 34.22 -70.94 -16.84
CA ALA A 80 35.20 -71.47 -17.78
C ALA A 80 34.65 -72.68 -18.55
N ASP A 81 33.96 -73.58 -17.86
CA ASP A 81 33.26 -74.73 -18.45
C ASP A 81 32.16 -74.26 -19.41
N VAL A 82 31.31 -73.31 -19.01
CA VAL A 82 30.30 -72.70 -19.90
C VAL A 82 30.95 -72.00 -21.10
N SER A 83 32.08 -71.32 -20.92
CA SER A 83 32.79 -70.69 -22.04
C SER A 83 33.35 -71.73 -23.01
N GLN A 84 33.87 -72.84 -22.49
CA GLN A 84 34.35 -73.97 -23.29
C GLN A 84 33.19 -74.66 -24.02
N ASP A 85 32.10 -74.95 -23.33
CA ASP A 85 30.88 -75.53 -23.90
C ASP A 85 30.28 -74.62 -24.97
N TRP A 86 30.30 -73.29 -24.77
CA TRP A 86 29.83 -72.33 -25.76
C TRP A 86 30.73 -72.31 -27.01
N ARG A 87 32.05 -72.39 -26.84
CA ARG A 87 33.00 -72.51 -27.97
C ARG A 87 32.83 -73.83 -28.72
N GLN A 88 32.59 -74.94 -28.03
CA GLN A 88 32.24 -76.21 -28.66
C GLN A 88 30.86 -76.13 -29.34
N SER A 89 29.92 -75.41 -28.72
CA SER A 89 28.58 -75.20 -29.24
C SER A 89 28.57 -74.38 -30.53
N ILE A 90 29.51 -73.46 -30.73
CA ILE A 90 29.68 -72.70 -31.99
C ILE A 90 29.89 -73.65 -33.18
N ASN A 91 30.69 -74.71 -33.02
CA ASN A 91 30.88 -75.70 -34.08
C ASN A 91 29.59 -76.51 -34.35
N THR A 92 28.78 -76.78 -33.33
CA THR A 92 27.44 -77.37 -33.53
C THR A 92 26.42 -76.38 -34.09
N ILE A 93 26.52 -75.07 -33.82
CA ILE A 93 25.63 -74.04 -34.39
C ILE A 93 25.81 -73.96 -35.91
N GLU A 94 27.01 -74.17 -36.44
CA GLU A 94 27.22 -74.32 -37.89
C GLU A 94 26.51 -75.56 -38.44
N SER A 95 26.55 -76.70 -37.72
CA SER A 95 25.83 -77.93 -38.11
C SER A 95 24.30 -77.83 -37.95
N LEU A 96 23.82 -76.90 -37.12
CA LEU A 96 22.39 -76.63 -36.87
C LEU A 96 21.82 -75.53 -37.76
N ARG A 97 22.58 -75.04 -38.77
CA ARG A 97 22.07 -74.04 -39.72
C ARG A 97 20.77 -74.50 -40.38
N ASP A 98 20.68 -75.77 -40.77
CA ASP A 98 19.46 -76.34 -41.37
C ASP A 98 18.27 -76.35 -40.38
N VAL A 99 18.52 -76.60 -39.10
CA VAL A 99 17.50 -76.54 -38.05
C VAL A 99 17.06 -75.10 -37.78
N LYS A 100 18.00 -74.15 -37.77
CA LYS A 100 17.69 -72.72 -37.67
C LYS A 100 16.83 -72.26 -38.85
N ASP A 101 17.19 -72.66 -40.06
CA ASP A 101 16.45 -72.31 -41.28
C ASP A 101 15.05 -72.95 -41.26
N ALA A 102 14.93 -74.20 -40.79
CA ALA A 102 13.64 -74.86 -40.58
C ALA A 102 12.80 -74.18 -39.47
N VAL A 103 13.41 -73.72 -38.38
CA VAL A 103 12.73 -72.97 -37.31
C VAL A 103 12.28 -71.59 -37.81
N VAL A 104 13.07 -70.92 -38.65
CA VAL A 104 12.67 -69.66 -39.29
C VAL A 104 11.48 -69.92 -40.22
N GLN A 105 11.53 -70.97 -41.05
CA GLN A 105 10.39 -71.35 -41.91
C GLN A 105 9.15 -71.73 -41.10
N HIS A 106 9.31 -72.48 -40.01
CA HIS A 106 8.19 -72.85 -39.15
C HIS A 106 7.61 -71.64 -38.41
N SER A 107 8.46 -70.73 -37.92
CA SER A 107 8.04 -69.46 -37.32
C SER A 107 7.31 -68.57 -38.35
N GLN A 108 7.77 -68.54 -39.60
CA GLN A 108 7.11 -67.82 -40.70
C GLN A 108 5.74 -68.42 -41.00
N LEU A 109 5.64 -69.75 -41.13
CA LEU A 109 4.37 -70.44 -41.39
C LEU A 109 3.40 -70.28 -40.21
N ALA A 110 3.89 -70.36 -38.97
CA ALA A 110 3.09 -70.12 -37.77
C ALA A 110 2.56 -68.67 -37.73
N ALA A 111 3.42 -67.68 -37.97
CA ALA A 111 3.02 -66.29 -38.07
C ALA A 111 2.03 -66.05 -39.22
N ALA A 112 2.24 -66.67 -40.38
CA ALA A 112 1.31 -66.57 -41.51
C ALA A 112 -0.06 -67.18 -41.18
N VAL A 113 -0.12 -68.35 -40.55
CA VAL A 113 -1.36 -69.03 -40.14
C VAL A 113 -2.12 -68.23 -39.05
N GLU A 114 -1.40 -67.65 -38.10
CA GLU A 114 -1.99 -66.81 -37.05
C GLU A 114 -2.55 -65.51 -37.63
N ASN A 115 -1.78 -64.82 -38.48
CA ASN A 115 -2.21 -63.58 -39.12
C ASN A 115 -3.29 -63.79 -40.19
N LEU A 116 -3.33 -64.94 -40.87
CA LEU A 116 -4.36 -65.28 -41.87
C LEU A 116 -5.78 -65.18 -41.30
N LYS A 117 -5.99 -65.63 -40.06
CA LYS A 117 -7.30 -65.51 -39.39
C LYS A 117 -7.70 -64.05 -39.17
N ASN A 118 -6.74 -63.21 -38.82
CA ASN A 118 -6.99 -61.79 -38.53
C ASN A 118 -7.19 -60.97 -39.82
N ILE A 119 -6.51 -61.32 -40.92
CA ILE A 119 -6.60 -60.62 -42.21
C ILE A 119 -8.03 -60.69 -42.78
N PHE A 120 -8.68 -61.85 -42.79
CA PHE A 120 -10.04 -61.95 -43.35
C PHE A 120 -11.11 -61.22 -42.53
N SER A 121 -10.87 -60.99 -41.24
CA SER A 121 -11.79 -60.29 -40.34
C SER A 121 -11.58 -58.78 -40.28
N VAL A 122 -10.54 -58.22 -40.93
CA VAL A 122 -10.23 -56.78 -40.85
C VAL A 122 -11.40 -55.89 -41.26
N PRO A 123 -12.09 -56.08 -42.41
CA PRO A 123 -13.17 -55.19 -42.82
C PRO A 123 -14.38 -55.23 -41.88
N GLU A 124 -14.64 -56.38 -41.25
CA GLU A 124 -15.72 -56.55 -40.28
C GLU A 124 -15.39 -55.87 -38.96
N ILE A 125 -14.19 -56.12 -38.42
CA ILE A 125 -13.72 -55.49 -37.18
C ILE A 125 -13.63 -53.96 -37.35
N VAL A 126 -13.23 -53.47 -38.53
CA VAL A 126 -13.22 -52.03 -38.84
C VAL A 126 -14.61 -51.44 -38.70
N ARG A 127 -15.63 -52.04 -39.34
CA ARG A 127 -17.03 -51.59 -39.28
C ARG A 127 -17.57 -51.61 -37.84
N GLU A 128 -17.34 -52.71 -37.13
CA GLU A 128 -17.76 -52.83 -35.74
C GLU A 128 -17.07 -51.82 -34.81
N THR A 129 -15.82 -51.45 -35.12
CA THR A 129 -15.09 -50.42 -34.36
C THR A 129 -15.65 -49.03 -34.65
N GLU A 130 -16.10 -48.75 -35.89
CA GLU A 130 -16.82 -47.52 -36.24
C GLU A 130 -18.13 -47.43 -35.44
N ASP A 131 -18.96 -48.48 -35.48
CA ASP A 131 -20.24 -48.53 -34.74
C ASP A 131 -20.06 -48.33 -33.23
N LEU A 132 -19.04 -48.97 -32.63
CA LEU A 132 -18.73 -48.82 -31.20
C LEU A 132 -18.22 -47.42 -30.85
N THR A 133 -17.50 -46.78 -31.77
CA THR A 133 -17.02 -45.40 -31.58
C THR A 133 -18.19 -44.43 -31.61
N GLU A 134 -19.14 -44.63 -32.53
CA GLU A 134 -20.37 -43.82 -32.61
C GLU A 134 -21.30 -44.02 -31.40
N GLN A 135 -21.35 -45.23 -30.84
CA GLN A 135 -22.14 -45.55 -29.64
C GLN A 135 -21.51 -45.05 -28.33
N GLY A 136 -20.27 -44.55 -28.35
CA GLY A 136 -19.55 -44.09 -27.16
C GLY A 136 -18.94 -45.19 -26.30
N GLU A 137 -18.89 -46.44 -26.79
CA GLU A 137 -18.27 -47.58 -26.11
C GLU A 137 -16.74 -47.60 -26.33
N LEU A 138 -16.08 -46.53 -25.90
CA LEU A 138 -14.69 -46.19 -26.27
C LEU A 138 -13.66 -47.26 -25.90
N LEU A 139 -13.83 -47.97 -24.78
CA LEU A 139 -12.89 -49.03 -24.37
C LEU A 139 -12.94 -50.25 -25.28
N GLN A 140 -14.14 -50.60 -25.76
CA GLN A 140 -14.34 -51.73 -26.66
C GLN A 140 -13.82 -51.40 -28.06
N ALA A 141 -14.12 -50.18 -28.55
CA ALA A 141 -13.58 -49.65 -29.78
C ALA A 141 -12.03 -49.62 -29.74
N HIS A 142 -11.44 -49.10 -28.66
CA HIS A 142 -9.99 -49.07 -28.47
C HIS A 142 -9.36 -50.46 -28.49
N ARG A 143 -9.98 -51.45 -27.83
CA ARG A 143 -9.47 -52.83 -27.82
C ARG A 143 -9.43 -53.42 -29.24
N LYS A 144 -10.52 -53.28 -30.01
CA LYS A 144 -10.57 -53.78 -31.39
C LYS A 144 -9.56 -53.08 -32.29
N LEU A 145 -9.42 -51.76 -32.16
CA LEU A 145 -8.39 -50.99 -32.87
C LEU A 145 -6.98 -51.46 -32.50
N MET A 146 -6.70 -51.66 -31.22
CA MET A 146 -5.39 -52.13 -30.74
C MET A 146 -5.05 -53.53 -31.29
N ASP A 147 -6.01 -54.45 -31.34
CA ASP A 147 -5.79 -55.80 -31.88
C ASP A 147 -5.46 -55.75 -33.38
N LEU A 148 -6.12 -54.85 -34.13
CA LEU A 148 -5.81 -54.61 -35.54
C LEU A 148 -4.44 -53.93 -35.73
N GLU A 149 -4.10 -52.91 -34.93
CA GLU A 149 -2.78 -52.26 -34.95
C GLU A 149 -1.66 -53.25 -34.60
N CYS A 150 -1.85 -54.11 -33.60
CA CYS A 150 -0.90 -55.16 -33.25
C CYS A 150 -0.67 -56.14 -34.40
N SER A 151 -1.73 -56.52 -35.12
CA SER A 151 -1.63 -57.41 -36.28
C SER A 151 -0.84 -56.75 -37.43
N ARG A 152 -1.15 -55.49 -37.75
CA ARG A 152 -0.39 -54.71 -38.75
C ARG A 152 1.07 -54.57 -38.34
N ASP A 153 1.33 -54.11 -37.12
CA ASP A 153 2.68 -53.82 -36.65
C ASP A 153 3.52 -55.10 -36.55
N GLY A 154 2.88 -56.24 -36.22
CA GLY A 154 3.49 -57.56 -36.26
C GLY A 154 3.89 -57.97 -37.67
N LEU A 155 2.98 -57.86 -38.65
CA LEU A 155 3.27 -58.15 -40.06
C LEU A 155 4.36 -57.25 -40.63
N MET A 156 4.32 -55.96 -40.34
CA MET A 156 5.33 -55.01 -40.78
C MET A 156 6.70 -55.29 -40.15
N TYR A 157 6.74 -55.70 -38.89
CA TYR A 157 8.00 -56.07 -38.25
C TYR A 157 8.58 -57.35 -38.82
N GLU A 158 7.77 -58.39 -39.05
CA GLU A 158 8.24 -59.63 -39.68
C GLU A 158 8.79 -59.34 -41.09
N GLN A 159 8.09 -58.52 -41.88
CA GLN A 159 8.59 -58.08 -43.19
C GLN A 159 9.92 -57.33 -43.08
N TYR A 160 10.02 -56.38 -42.15
CA TYR A 160 11.25 -55.63 -41.91
C TYR A 160 12.42 -56.54 -41.50
N ARG A 161 12.15 -57.61 -40.74
CA ARG A 161 13.15 -58.59 -40.30
C ARG A 161 13.63 -59.48 -41.46
N MET A 162 12.79 -59.70 -42.48
CA MET A 162 13.14 -60.47 -43.68
C MET A 162 13.91 -59.64 -44.69
N ASP A 163 13.35 -58.48 -45.08
CA ASP A 163 13.99 -57.56 -46.00
C ASP A 163 13.61 -56.11 -45.68
N SER A 164 14.53 -55.41 -45.01
CA SER A 164 14.37 -54.00 -44.66
C SER A 164 14.33 -53.05 -45.87
N ARG A 165 14.71 -53.52 -47.07
CA ARG A 165 14.70 -52.73 -48.32
C ARG A 165 13.45 -52.98 -49.17
N ASN A 166 12.62 -53.96 -48.84
CA ASN A 166 11.41 -54.26 -49.58
C ASN A 166 10.28 -53.29 -49.24
N THR A 167 10.29 -52.15 -49.93
CA THR A 167 9.31 -51.08 -49.77
C THR A 167 7.95 -51.41 -50.37
N HIS A 168 7.88 -52.31 -51.36
CA HIS A 168 6.63 -52.68 -52.02
C HIS A 168 5.67 -53.40 -51.06
N ASP A 169 6.14 -54.45 -50.40
CA ASP A 169 5.32 -55.24 -49.46
C ASP A 169 4.94 -54.43 -48.21
N MET A 170 5.85 -53.56 -47.75
CA MET A 170 5.54 -52.61 -46.67
C MET A 170 4.42 -51.64 -47.06
N THR A 171 4.42 -51.18 -48.32
CA THR A 171 3.36 -50.30 -48.85
C THR A 171 2.04 -51.05 -49.04
N LEU A 172 2.08 -52.32 -49.46
CA LEU A 172 0.88 -53.16 -49.57
C LEU A 172 0.21 -53.40 -48.22
N ILE A 173 1.01 -53.73 -47.19
CA ILE A 173 0.51 -53.88 -45.82
C ILE A 173 -0.10 -52.56 -45.34
N GLN A 174 0.58 -51.43 -45.54
CA GLN A 174 0.05 -50.11 -45.19
C GLN A 174 -1.26 -49.78 -45.93
N GLY A 175 -1.36 -50.10 -47.22
CA GLY A 175 -2.55 -49.88 -48.03
C GLY A 175 -3.75 -50.70 -47.57
N TYR A 176 -3.55 -51.99 -47.28
CA TYR A 176 -4.60 -52.89 -46.79
C TYR A 176 -5.17 -52.43 -45.44
N PHE A 177 -4.29 -51.92 -44.58
CA PHE A 177 -4.58 -51.44 -43.25
C PHE A 177 -4.87 -49.94 -43.18
N GLY A 178 -5.03 -49.26 -44.32
CA GLY A 178 -5.19 -47.81 -44.41
C GLY A 178 -6.40 -47.26 -43.67
N SER A 179 -7.50 -48.02 -43.60
CA SER A 179 -8.72 -47.64 -42.87
C SER A 179 -8.52 -47.50 -41.36
N MET A 180 -7.48 -48.11 -40.78
CA MET A 180 -7.20 -48.01 -39.34
C MET A 180 -6.70 -46.64 -38.93
N GLN A 181 -6.00 -45.91 -39.80
CA GLN A 181 -5.56 -44.56 -39.45
C GLN A 181 -6.78 -43.66 -39.22
N ARG A 182 -7.78 -43.74 -40.12
CA ARG A 182 -9.07 -43.05 -39.98
C ARG A 182 -9.78 -43.43 -38.69
N LEU A 183 -9.85 -44.72 -38.36
CA LEU A 183 -10.43 -45.21 -37.10
C LEU A 183 -9.72 -44.67 -35.86
N SER A 184 -8.38 -44.68 -35.87
CA SER A 184 -7.59 -44.11 -34.78
C SER A 184 -7.83 -42.61 -34.64
N ASP A 185 -7.97 -41.90 -35.75
CA ASP A 185 -8.25 -40.45 -35.74
C ASP A 185 -9.67 -40.16 -35.25
N GLU A 186 -10.66 -40.97 -35.61
CA GLU A 186 -12.05 -40.80 -35.16
C GLU A 186 -12.20 -41.13 -33.67
N LEU A 187 -11.60 -42.24 -33.21
CA LEU A 187 -11.54 -42.55 -31.78
C LEU A 187 -10.86 -41.41 -31.02
N ALA A 188 -9.72 -40.91 -31.52
CA ALA A 188 -9.02 -39.80 -30.91
C ALA A 188 -9.91 -38.54 -30.80
N LYS A 189 -10.68 -38.17 -31.84
CA LYS A 189 -11.63 -37.05 -31.77
C LYS A 189 -12.65 -37.23 -30.65
N GLN A 190 -13.21 -38.43 -30.48
CA GLN A 190 -14.15 -38.70 -29.38
C GLN A 190 -13.47 -38.56 -28.01
N LEU A 191 -12.24 -39.04 -27.85
CA LEU A 191 -11.46 -38.85 -26.61
C LEU A 191 -11.25 -37.35 -26.31
N TRP A 192 -10.90 -36.56 -27.31
CA TRP A 192 -10.67 -35.12 -27.17
C TRP A 192 -11.96 -34.37 -26.80
N MET A 193 -13.08 -34.70 -27.44
CA MET A 193 -14.38 -34.10 -27.11
C MET A 193 -14.81 -34.36 -25.66
N VAL A 194 -14.52 -35.55 -25.13
CA VAL A 194 -14.76 -35.88 -23.72
C VAL A 194 -13.86 -35.07 -22.79
N LEU A 195 -12.59 -34.86 -23.17
CA LEU A 195 -11.61 -34.09 -22.39
C LEU A 195 -11.87 -32.58 -22.40
N GLU A 196 -12.31 -32.02 -23.53
CA GLU A 196 -12.77 -30.62 -23.64
C GLU A 196 -13.95 -30.34 -22.70
N ARG A 197 -14.74 -31.37 -22.39
CA ARG A 197 -15.88 -31.29 -21.47
C ARG A 197 -15.57 -31.95 -20.12
N SER A 198 -14.31 -32.22 -19.81
CA SER A 198 -13.87 -33.05 -18.66
C SER A 198 -14.55 -32.65 -17.35
N LEU A 199 -14.62 -31.36 -17.01
CA LEU A 199 -15.25 -30.88 -15.78
C LEU A 199 -16.76 -31.15 -15.73
N VAL A 200 -17.46 -31.04 -16.86
CA VAL A 200 -18.90 -31.35 -16.96
C VAL A 200 -19.11 -32.86 -16.98
N THR A 201 -18.26 -33.60 -17.70
CA THR A 201 -18.27 -35.05 -17.78
C THR A 201 -18.08 -35.66 -16.40
N VAL A 202 -17.12 -35.20 -15.62
CA VAL A 202 -16.87 -35.68 -14.24
C VAL A 202 -18.08 -35.47 -13.32
N ARG A 203 -18.83 -34.38 -13.50
CA ARG A 203 -20.06 -34.16 -12.71
C ARG A 203 -21.21 -35.10 -13.10
N ARG A 204 -21.31 -35.49 -14.38
CA ARG A 204 -22.43 -36.29 -14.91
C ARG A 204 -22.14 -37.79 -14.95
N ASP A 205 -20.97 -38.15 -15.46
CA ASP A 205 -20.49 -39.52 -15.63
C ASP A 205 -18.95 -39.59 -15.52
N PRO A 206 -18.42 -39.79 -14.29
CA PRO A 206 -16.98 -39.99 -14.07
C PRO A 206 -16.40 -41.20 -14.80
N THR A 207 -17.22 -42.22 -15.10
CA THR A 207 -16.74 -43.48 -15.68
C THR A 207 -16.27 -43.32 -17.12
N LEU A 208 -16.91 -42.40 -17.86
CA LEU A 208 -16.49 -42.03 -19.20
C LEU A 208 -15.10 -41.38 -19.19
N LEU A 209 -14.82 -40.47 -18.26
CA LEU A 209 -13.48 -39.86 -18.15
C LEU A 209 -12.41 -40.89 -17.77
N VAL A 210 -12.71 -41.77 -16.79
CA VAL A 210 -11.80 -42.87 -16.43
C VAL A 210 -11.50 -43.75 -17.64
N SER A 211 -12.50 -44.04 -18.48
CA SER A 211 -12.33 -44.81 -19.71
C SER A 211 -11.36 -44.14 -20.69
N VAL A 212 -11.48 -42.82 -20.90
CA VAL A 212 -10.55 -42.04 -21.72
C VAL A 212 -9.12 -42.07 -21.15
N VAL A 213 -8.96 -41.84 -19.85
CA VAL A 213 -7.64 -41.85 -19.19
C VAL A 213 -6.99 -43.24 -19.28
N ARG A 214 -7.77 -44.31 -19.12
CA ARG A 214 -7.30 -45.70 -19.28
C ARG A 214 -6.80 -45.99 -20.68
N ILE A 215 -7.49 -45.48 -21.71
CA ILE A 215 -7.07 -45.62 -23.11
C ILE A 215 -5.73 -44.90 -23.31
N ILE A 216 -5.60 -43.65 -22.84
CA ILE A 216 -4.36 -42.86 -22.94
C ILE A 216 -3.19 -43.56 -22.24
N GLU A 217 -3.38 -44.03 -21.00
CA GLU A 217 -2.36 -44.78 -20.25
C GLU A 217 -1.92 -46.06 -20.98
N ARG A 218 -2.86 -46.73 -21.66
CA ARG A 218 -2.55 -47.95 -22.41
C ARG A 218 -1.76 -47.63 -23.67
N GLU A 219 -2.11 -46.57 -24.38
CA GLU A 219 -1.39 -46.10 -25.55
C GLU A 219 0.04 -45.64 -25.21
N GLU A 220 0.24 -44.93 -24.10
CA GLU A 220 1.59 -44.55 -23.63
C GLU A 220 2.44 -45.78 -23.26
N LYS A 221 1.83 -46.82 -22.68
CA LYS A 221 2.52 -48.09 -22.41
C LYS A 221 2.91 -48.81 -23.70
N ILE A 222 2.08 -48.76 -24.74
CA ILE A 222 2.40 -49.32 -26.05
C ILE A 222 3.53 -48.52 -26.69
N ASP A 223 3.45 -47.20 -26.69
CA ASP A 223 4.51 -46.31 -27.20
C ASP A 223 5.86 -46.60 -26.54
N LYS A 224 5.88 -46.74 -25.20
CA LYS A 224 7.11 -47.10 -24.46
C LYS A 224 7.68 -48.45 -24.89
N ARG A 225 6.83 -49.49 -25.02
CA ARG A 225 7.26 -50.82 -25.49
C ARG A 225 7.81 -50.77 -26.91
N MET A 226 7.18 -50.01 -27.80
CA MET A 226 7.64 -49.87 -29.19
C MET A 226 8.96 -49.12 -29.27
N LEU A 227 9.15 -48.07 -28.47
CA LEU A 227 10.42 -47.34 -28.38
C LEU A 227 11.55 -48.23 -27.83
N ASP A 228 11.28 -49.01 -26.78
CA ASP A 228 12.29 -49.92 -26.23
C ASP A 228 12.64 -51.06 -27.19
N ARG A 229 11.65 -51.58 -27.93
CA ARG A 229 11.89 -52.52 -29.04
C ARG A 229 12.71 -51.89 -30.15
N SER A 230 12.41 -50.66 -30.54
CA SER A 230 13.12 -49.92 -31.59
C SER A 230 14.61 -49.74 -31.25
N LYS A 231 14.96 -49.52 -29.98
CA LYS A 231 16.37 -49.47 -29.55
C LYS A 231 17.13 -50.78 -29.82
N GLN A 232 16.44 -51.91 -29.80
CA GLN A 232 17.02 -53.23 -30.04
C GLN A 232 16.99 -53.63 -31.52
N THR A 233 15.94 -53.26 -32.26
CA THR A 233 15.65 -53.78 -33.59
C THR A 233 15.79 -52.75 -34.73
N GLY A 234 15.87 -51.46 -34.42
CA GLY A 234 15.87 -50.37 -35.39
C GLY A 234 14.52 -50.07 -36.04
N PHE A 235 13.47 -50.85 -35.75
CA PHE A 235 12.15 -50.69 -36.36
C PHE A 235 11.16 -49.96 -35.45
N ILE A 236 10.39 -49.03 -36.02
CA ILE A 236 9.23 -48.41 -35.36
C ILE A 236 8.03 -48.44 -36.33
N PRO A 237 6.84 -48.87 -35.88
CA PRO A 237 5.66 -48.82 -36.72
C PRO A 237 5.27 -47.39 -37.12
N PRO A 238 4.66 -47.19 -38.29
CA PRO A 238 4.18 -45.89 -38.73
C PRO A 238 3.10 -45.36 -37.77
N GLY A 239 3.19 -44.07 -37.41
CA GLY A 239 2.25 -43.43 -36.49
C GLY A 239 2.58 -43.58 -35.00
N ARG A 240 3.70 -44.23 -34.64
CA ARG A 240 4.20 -44.35 -33.26
C ARG A 240 5.49 -43.53 -33.06
N PRO A 241 5.72 -42.92 -31.88
CA PRO A 241 4.80 -42.83 -30.74
C PRO A 241 3.67 -41.84 -31.00
N LYS A 242 2.46 -42.15 -30.50
CA LYS A 242 1.27 -41.31 -30.63
C LYS A 242 1.27 -40.12 -29.65
N LYS A 243 1.92 -40.26 -28.49
CA LYS A 243 2.06 -39.21 -27.44
C LYS A 243 0.71 -38.62 -26.98
N TRP A 244 -0.29 -39.48 -26.77
CA TRP A 244 -1.64 -39.04 -26.40
C TRP A 244 -1.71 -38.39 -25.02
N LYS A 245 -0.79 -38.69 -24.09
CA LYS A 245 -0.70 -37.98 -22.81
C LYS A 245 -0.31 -36.52 -23.01
N ALA A 246 0.63 -36.22 -23.90
CA ALA A 246 1.01 -34.84 -24.20
C ALA A 246 -0.15 -34.07 -24.85
N LYS A 247 -0.85 -34.71 -25.80
CA LYS A 247 -2.06 -34.12 -26.43
C LYS A 247 -3.20 -33.89 -25.44
N MET A 248 -3.38 -34.77 -24.46
CA MET A 248 -4.38 -34.59 -23.41
C MET A 248 -4.14 -33.29 -22.63
N PHE A 249 -2.90 -33.03 -22.21
CA PHE A 249 -2.57 -31.80 -21.50
C PHE A 249 -2.71 -30.55 -22.39
N ASP A 250 -2.36 -30.62 -23.67
CA ASP A 250 -2.60 -29.55 -24.65
C ASP A 250 -4.10 -29.22 -24.79
N ILE A 251 -4.96 -30.24 -24.81
CA ILE A 251 -6.41 -30.05 -24.88
C ILE A 251 -6.95 -29.44 -23.59
N LEU A 252 -6.47 -29.89 -22.43
CA LEU A 252 -6.85 -29.31 -21.14
C LEU A 252 -6.45 -27.83 -21.05
N ASP A 253 -5.23 -27.48 -21.47
CA ASP A 253 -4.74 -26.10 -21.51
C ASP A 253 -5.62 -25.20 -22.39
N ARG A 254 -5.91 -25.66 -23.62
CA ARG A 254 -6.80 -24.95 -24.55
C ARG A 254 -8.21 -24.81 -23.98
N THR A 255 -8.72 -25.85 -23.32
CA THR A 255 -10.05 -25.82 -22.70
C THR A 255 -10.12 -24.77 -21.60
N VAL A 256 -9.11 -24.69 -20.73
CA VAL A 256 -9.02 -23.69 -19.67
C VAL A 256 -8.95 -22.27 -20.26
N THR A 257 -8.09 -22.08 -21.26
CA THR A 257 -7.92 -20.78 -21.93
C THR A 257 -9.21 -20.30 -22.61
N THR A 258 -9.80 -21.14 -23.47
CA THR A 258 -11.07 -20.82 -24.16
C THR A 258 -12.22 -20.58 -23.17
N ARG A 259 -12.22 -21.29 -22.04
CA ARG A 259 -13.23 -21.08 -21.00
C ARG A 259 -13.09 -19.72 -20.33
N ILE A 260 -11.88 -19.28 -19.99
CA ILE A 260 -11.63 -17.95 -19.41
C ILE A 260 -11.96 -16.85 -20.40
N GLU A 261 -11.51 -16.97 -21.66
CA GLU A 261 -11.82 -16.00 -22.72
C GLU A 261 -13.32 -15.91 -22.99
N GLY A 262 -14.01 -17.05 -23.03
CA GLY A 262 -15.46 -17.14 -23.26
C GLY A 262 -16.32 -16.57 -22.12
N THR A 263 -15.74 -16.16 -21.00
CA THR A 263 -16.48 -15.50 -19.90
C THR A 263 -16.78 -14.02 -20.15
N GLN A 264 -16.18 -13.40 -21.17
CA GLN A 264 -16.43 -12.00 -21.50
C GLN A 264 -17.78 -11.84 -22.21
N ALA A 265 -18.83 -11.55 -21.43
CA ALA A 265 -20.17 -11.32 -21.95
C ALA A 265 -20.41 -9.87 -22.39
N ASP A 266 -19.85 -8.91 -21.63
CA ASP A 266 -20.09 -7.48 -21.80
C ASP A 266 -18.83 -6.79 -22.38
N THR A 267 -19.01 -5.86 -23.32
CA THR A 267 -17.97 -4.93 -23.78
C THR A 267 -18.07 -3.59 -23.05
N ARG A 268 -17.00 -2.80 -23.11
CA ARG A 268 -16.97 -1.45 -22.53
C ARG A 268 -18.06 -0.53 -23.06
N GLU A 269 -18.51 -0.69 -24.31
CA GLU A 269 -19.63 0.11 -24.83
C GLU A 269 -20.99 -0.31 -24.28
N SER A 270 -21.13 -1.58 -23.88
CA SER A 270 -22.39 -2.14 -23.38
C SER A 270 -22.64 -1.84 -21.90
N ASP A 271 -21.60 -1.86 -21.06
CA ASP A 271 -21.72 -1.60 -19.62
C ASP A 271 -20.46 -0.93 -19.04
N LYS A 272 -20.65 0.12 -18.24
CA LYS A 272 -19.55 0.82 -17.54
C LYS A 272 -18.86 -0.03 -16.48
N MET A 273 -19.52 -1.09 -15.99
CA MET A 273 -18.99 -2.04 -15.02
C MET A 273 -18.56 -3.36 -15.66
N TRP A 274 -18.36 -3.40 -16.99
CA TRP A 274 -18.01 -4.62 -17.73
C TRP A 274 -16.82 -5.36 -17.11
N LEU A 275 -15.76 -4.65 -16.72
CA LEU A 275 -14.55 -5.27 -16.18
C LEU A 275 -14.79 -5.89 -14.80
N VAL A 276 -15.52 -5.19 -13.92
CA VAL A 276 -15.89 -5.72 -12.60
C VAL A 276 -16.70 -7.00 -12.73
N ARG A 277 -17.69 -7.02 -13.64
CA ARG A 277 -18.49 -8.22 -13.90
C ARG A 277 -17.65 -9.35 -14.50
N HIS A 278 -16.79 -9.04 -15.47
CA HIS A 278 -15.93 -10.02 -16.11
C HIS A 278 -15.00 -10.70 -15.09
N LEU A 279 -14.34 -9.91 -14.23
CA LEU A 279 -13.47 -10.42 -13.16
C LEU A 279 -14.24 -11.26 -12.14
N GLU A 280 -15.47 -10.87 -11.78
CA GLU A 280 -16.31 -11.63 -10.86
C GLU A 280 -16.80 -12.96 -11.45
N ILE A 281 -17.13 -12.97 -12.74
CA ILE A 281 -17.51 -14.20 -13.47
C ILE A 281 -16.31 -15.16 -13.54
N ILE A 282 -15.12 -14.65 -13.86
CA ILE A 282 -13.87 -15.44 -13.85
C ILE A 282 -13.63 -16.02 -12.46
N ARG A 283 -13.72 -15.20 -11.40
CA ARG A 283 -13.53 -15.63 -10.00
C ARG A 283 -14.42 -16.84 -9.67
N LYS A 284 -15.73 -16.74 -9.95
CA LYS A 284 -16.69 -17.82 -9.66
C LYS A 284 -16.39 -19.08 -10.46
N TYR A 285 -16.18 -18.96 -11.78
CA TYR A 285 -15.98 -20.14 -12.62
C TYR A 285 -14.69 -20.88 -12.30
N VAL A 286 -13.58 -20.17 -12.10
CA VAL A 286 -12.31 -20.82 -11.76
C VAL A 286 -12.41 -21.51 -10.40
N LEU A 287 -13.02 -20.86 -9.41
CA LEU A 287 -13.21 -21.47 -8.09
C LEU A 287 -14.05 -22.75 -8.19
N ASP A 288 -15.21 -22.69 -8.85
CA ASP A 288 -16.10 -23.84 -9.04
C ASP A 288 -15.41 -24.99 -9.78
N ASP A 289 -14.59 -24.67 -10.79
CA ASP A 289 -13.86 -25.65 -11.59
C ASP A 289 -12.77 -26.34 -10.76
N LEU A 290 -12.00 -25.58 -9.98
CA LEU A 290 -10.95 -26.12 -9.12
C LEU A 290 -11.53 -26.98 -7.98
N ILE A 291 -12.67 -26.60 -7.41
CA ILE A 291 -13.38 -27.42 -6.41
C ILE A 291 -13.80 -28.75 -7.03
N VAL A 292 -14.35 -28.76 -8.25
CA VAL A 292 -14.70 -30.00 -8.96
C VAL A 292 -13.48 -30.83 -9.29
N ALA A 293 -12.40 -30.17 -9.73
CA ALA A 293 -11.17 -30.85 -10.06
C ALA A 293 -10.64 -31.62 -8.83
N LYS A 294 -10.57 -30.95 -7.68
CA LYS A 294 -10.16 -31.54 -6.40
C LYS A 294 -11.08 -32.66 -5.94
N THR A 295 -12.39 -32.42 -5.91
CA THR A 295 -13.36 -33.33 -5.28
C THR A 295 -13.67 -34.55 -6.13
N LEU A 296 -13.79 -34.37 -7.45
CA LEU A 296 -14.28 -35.41 -8.36
C LEU A 296 -13.22 -35.85 -9.39
N MET A 297 -12.49 -34.90 -9.99
CA MET A 297 -11.58 -35.22 -11.10
C MET A 297 -10.33 -35.98 -10.64
N VAL A 298 -9.79 -35.69 -9.46
CA VAL A 298 -8.63 -36.40 -8.90
C VAL A 298 -8.87 -37.92 -8.83
N GLN A 299 -10.10 -38.36 -8.54
CA GLN A 299 -10.45 -39.78 -8.46
C GLN A 299 -10.45 -40.49 -9.83
N CYS A 300 -10.53 -39.72 -10.93
CA CYS A 300 -10.54 -40.27 -12.29
C CYS A 300 -9.14 -40.53 -12.86
N PHE A 301 -8.09 -39.94 -12.26
CA PHE A 301 -6.72 -40.03 -12.75
C PHE A 301 -5.81 -40.85 -11.81
N PRO A 302 -4.80 -41.54 -12.35
CA PRO A 302 -3.75 -42.13 -11.52
C PRO A 302 -2.97 -41.08 -10.71
N PRO A 303 -2.48 -41.40 -9.49
CA PRO A 303 -1.76 -40.43 -8.65
C PRO A 303 -0.52 -39.80 -9.29
N HIS A 304 0.17 -40.51 -10.17
CA HIS A 304 1.38 -40.01 -10.85
C HIS A 304 1.11 -38.93 -11.91
N TYR A 305 -0.16 -38.64 -12.23
CA TYR A 305 -0.51 -37.52 -13.10
C TYR A 305 -0.51 -36.18 -12.37
N ASP A 306 -0.68 -36.18 -11.04
CA ASP A 306 -0.87 -34.98 -10.24
C ASP A 306 -1.82 -33.96 -10.91
N ILE A 307 -3.00 -34.46 -11.30
CA ILE A 307 -3.90 -33.75 -12.21
C ILE A 307 -4.39 -32.43 -11.61
N PHE A 308 -4.57 -32.37 -10.29
CA PHE A 308 -4.99 -31.16 -9.61
C PHE A 308 -3.92 -30.06 -9.69
N GLN A 309 -2.66 -30.37 -9.36
CA GLN A 309 -1.57 -29.39 -9.48
C GLN A 309 -1.33 -28.97 -10.93
N SER A 310 -1.45 -29.93 -11.87
CA SER A 310 -1.37 -29.63 -13.29
C SER A 310 -2.47 -28.66 -13.71
N LEU A 311 -3.73 -28.92 -13.37
CA LEU A 311 -4.84 -28.01 -13.67
C LEU A 311 -4.69 -26.66 -12.98
N LEU A 312 -4.27 -26.63 -11.71
CA LEU A 312 -4.00 -25.40 -10.97
C LEU A 312 -2.98 -24.53 -11.72
N SER A 313 -1.89 -25.14 -12.20
CA SER A 313 -0.87 -24.43 -12.98
C SER A 313 -1.40 -23.90 -14.32
N LEU A 314 -2.24 -24.66 -15.03
CA LEU A 314 -2.88 -24.23 -16.27
C LEU A 314 -3.85 -23.07 -16.03
N TYR A 315 -4.69 -23.14 -15.00
CA TYR A 315 -5.59 -22.04 -14.62
C TYR A 315 -4.81 -20.80 -14.21
N HIS A 316 -3.74 -20.94 -13.43
CA HIS A 316 -2.87 -19.83 -13.05
C HIS A 316 -2.23 -19.17 -14.27
N GLN A 317 -1.69 -19.95 -15.21
CA GLN A 317 -1.07 -19.44 -16.43
C GLN A 317 -2.08 -18.72 -17.34
N ALA A 318 -3.24 -19.33 -17.57
CA ALA A 318 -4.29 -18.74 -18.40
C ALA A 318 -4.86 -17.45 -17.77
N LEU A 319 -5.03 -17.42 -16.44
CA LEU A 319 -5.39 -16.19 -15.72
C LEU A 319 -4.30 -15.13 -15.86
N SER A 320 -3.03 -15.49 -15.69
CA SER A 320 -1.90 -14.57 -15.83
C SER A 320 -1.87 -13.96 -17.22
N THR A 321 -2.00 -14.76 -18.28
CA THR A 321 -2.06 -14.26 -19.67
C THR A 321 -3.24 -13.32 -19.85
N ARG A 322 -4.44 -13.72 -19.40
CA ARG A 322 -5.64 -12.88 -19.54
C ARG A 322 -5.53 -11.55 -18.78
N MET A 323 -4.98 -11.54 -17.57
CA MET A 323 -4.77 -10.31 -16.81
C MET A 323 -3.72 -9.41 -17.48
N GLN A 324 -2.69 -9.98 -18.10
CA GLN A 324 -1.69 -9.23 -18.86
C GLN A 324 -2.30 -8.60 -20.12
N ASP A 325 -3.16 -9.32 -20.84
CA ASP A 325 -3.87 -8.78 -22.01
C ASP A 325 -4.77 -7.60 -21.61
N LEU A 326 -5.54 -7.74 -20.54
CA LEU A 326 -6.38 -6.65 -20.01
C LEU A 326 -5.54 -5.45 -19.53
N ALA A 327 -4.36 -5.70 -18.95
CA ALA A 327 -3.45 -4.64 -18.52
C ALA A 327 -2.75 -3.92 -19.69
N ALA A 328 -2.63 -4.58 -20.85
CA ALA A 328 -2.04 -4.00 -22.06
C ALA A 328 -3.02 -3.08 -22.82
N GLU A 329 -4.31 -3.20 -22.55
CA GLU A 329 -5.34 -2.30 -23.08
C GLU A 329 -5.34 -0.93 -22.38
N TYR A 330 -6.00 0.06 -22.99
CA TYR A 330 -6.17 1.37 -22.36
C TYR A 330 -7.26 1.32 -21.28
N LEU A 331 -6.85 1.27 -20.02
CA LEU A 331 -7.74 1.24 -18.86
C LEU A 331 -7.99 2.64 -18.27
N GLU A 332 -9.26 2.95 -17.96
CA GLU A 332 -9.65 4.11 -17.15
C GLU A 332 -9.24 3.94 -15.68
N ALA A 333 -9.20 5.04 -14.92
CA ALA A 333 -8.76 5.01 -13.51
C ALA A 333 -9.56 4.01 -12.64
N ASN A 334 -10.88 3.93 -12.82
CA ASN A 334 -11.74 2.96 -12.13
C ASN A 334 -11.51 1.51 -12.58
N GLU A 335 -11.17 1.31 -13.85
CA GLU A 335 -10.84 -0.02 -14.40
C GLU A 335 -9.49 -0.50 -13.86
N ILE A 336 -8.48 0.39 -13.78
CA ILE A 336 -7.19 0.11 -13.15
C ILE A 336 -7.39 -0.30 -11.68
N VAL A 337 -8.20 0.46 -10.93
CA VAL A 337 -8.53 0.13 -9.53
C VAL A 337 -9.15 -1.26 -9.44
N SER A 338 -10.11 -1.57 -10.31
CA SER A 338 -10.82 -2.86 -10.31
C SER A 338 -9.87 -4.03 -10.61
N LEU A 339 -9.02 -3.89 -11.64
CA LEU A 339 -8.05 -4.91 -12.02
C LEU A 339 -7.00 -5.14 -10.92
N LEU A 340 -6.40 -4.07 -10.39
CA LEU A 340 -5.37 -4.18 -9.35
C LEU A 340 -5.93 -4.73 -8.05
N THR A 341 -7.14 -4.31 -7.65
CA THR A 341 -7.80 -4.86 -6.44
C THR A 341 -8.04 -6.35 -6.62
N TRP A 342 -8.48 -6.78 -7.80
CA TRP A 342 -8.74 -8.19 -8.07
C TRP A 342 -7.45 -9.02 -8.06
N VAL A 343 -6.39 -8.55 -8.75
CA VAL A 343 -5.11 -9.26 -8.86
C VAL A 343 -4.36 -9.32 -7.52
N LEU A 344 -4.33 -8.22 -6.76
CA LEU A 344 -3.53 -8.13 -5.53
C LEU A 344 -4.27 -8.66 -4.31
N ASN A 345 -5.59 -8.49 -4.24
CA ASN A 345 -6.36 -8.81 -3.05
C ASN A 345 -7.33 -9.97 -3.28
N THR A 346 -8.17 -9.95 -4.32
CA THR A 346 -9.18 -11.00 -4.54
C THR A 346 -8.55 -12.36 -4.88
N TYR A 347 -7.52 -12.40 -5.73
CA TYR A 347 -6.91 -13.64 -6.21
C TYR A 347 -6.39 -14.54 -5.08
N THR A 348 -5.63 -13.98 -4.14
CA THR A 348 -5.03 -14.69 -3.00
C THR A 348 -5.97 -14.78 -1.79
N SER A 349 -7.11 -14.10 -1.81
CA SER A 349 -8.07 -14.12 -0.70
C SER A 349 -8.81 -15.44 -0.54
N THR A 350 -9.54 -15.56 0.57
CA THR A 350 -10.50 -16.64 0.84
C THR A 350 -11.65 -16.71 -0.17
N GLU A 351 -11.87 -15.67 -0.96
CA GLU A 351 -12.90 -15.64 -2.00
C GLU A 351 -12.49 -16.38 -3.28
N MET A 352 -11.21 -16.76 -3.42
CA MET A 352 -10.68 -17.47 -4.58
C MET A 352 -9.61 -18.51 -4.21
N MET A 353 -8.31 -18.24 -4.38
CA MET A 353 -7.27 -19.28 -4.19
C MET A 353 -7.04 -19.64 -2.72
N GLY A 354 -7.29 -18.73 -1.78
CA GLY A 354 -7.24 -18.98 -0.34
C GLY A 354 -8.49 -19.64 0.23
N ASN A 355 -9.41 -20.14 -0.61
CA ASN A 355 -10.66 -20.75 -0.18
C ASN A 355 -10.41 -22.05 0.62
N LEU A 356 -11.13 -22.22 1.73
CA LEU A 356 -10.99 -23.37 2.62
C LEU A 356 -11.27 -24.72 1.93
N GLU A 357 -12.12 -24.75 0.91
CA GLU A 357 -12.41 -25.96 0.14
C GLU A 357 -11.26 -26.39 -0.76
N LEU A 358 -10.31 -25.50 -1.05
CA LEU A 358 -9.09 -25.80 -1.82
C LEU A 358 -7.91 -26.19 -0.92
N ALA A 359 -7.99 -25.95 0.39
CA ALA A 359 -6.95 -26.35 1.34
C ALA A 359 -6.98 -27.87 1.64
N PRO A 360 -5.80 -28.53 1.81
CA PRO A 360 -4.44 -27.99 1.83
C PRO A 360 -3.71 -27.98 0.47
N GLU A 361 -4.37 -28.34 -0.63
CA GLU A 361 -3.71 -28.59 -1.92
C GLU A 361 -3.24 -27.30 -2.63
N VAL A 362 -3.81 -26.15 -2.30
CA VAL A 362 -3.39 -24.84 -2.82
C VAL A 362 -2.62 -24.09 -1.75
N ASP A 363 -1.35 -23.79 -2.05
CA ASP A 363 -0.52 -22.88 -1.26
C ASP A 363 -0.48 -21.50 -1.95
N THR A 364 -1.14 -20.52 -1.35
CA THR A 364 -1.21 -19.15 -1.88
C THR A 364 0.14 -18.44 -1.87
N GLU A 365 1.08 -18.84 -1.02
CA GLU A 365 2.43 -18.25 -0.99
C GLU A 365 3.32 -18.79 -2.12
N ALA A 366 3.08 -20.02 -2.55
CA ALA A 366 3.76 -20.63 -3.69
C ALA A 366 3.20 -20.16 -5.04
N LEU A 367 1.98 -19.61 -5.08
CA LEU A 367 1.42 -19.01 -6.28
C LEU A 367 2.17 -17.70 -6.60
N GLY A 368 2.75 -17.65 -7.79
CA GLY A 368 3.35 -16.41 -8.30
C GLY A 368 2.32 -15.30 -8.51
N PRO A 369 2.74 -14.04 -8.68
CA PRO A 369 1.83 -12.95 -9.02
C PRO A 369 1.32 -13.09 -10.47
N LEU A 370 0.04 -12.78 -10.70
CA LEU A 370 -0.57 -12.81 -12.05
C LEU A 370 -0.03 -11.70 -12.97
N LEU A 371 0.37 -10.57 -12.39
CA LEU A 371 0.98 -9.45 -13.10
C LEU A 371 2.41 -9.26 -12.60
N SER A 372 3.31 -8.91 -13.52
CA SER A 372 4.68 -8.57 -13.13
C SER A 372 4.70 -7.27 -12.32
N SER A 373 5.66 -7.14 -11.40
CA SER A 373 5.83 -5.92 -10.60
C SER A 373 6.02 -4.66 -11.45
N HIS A 374 6.57 -4.80 -12.66
CA HIS A 374 6.70 -3.70 -13.62
C HIS A 374 5.34 -3.21 -14.12
N VAL A 375 4.49 -4.13 -14.61
CA VAL A 375 3.15 -3.80 -15.12
C VAL A 375 2.29 -3.19 -14.02
N VAL A 376 2.34 -3.73 -12.80
CA VAL A 376 1.64 -3.14 -11.64
C VAL A 376 2.10 -1.70 -11.38
N SER A 377 3.41 -1.45 -11.42
CA SER A 377 3.98 -0.11 -11.21
C SER A 377 3.56 0.88 -12.30
N GLU A 378 3.48 0.42 -13.56
CA GLU A 378 3.05 1.22 -14.71
C GLU A 378 1.55 1.60 -14.63
N LEU A 379 0.70 0.63 -14.27
CA LEU A 379 -0.73 0.88 -14.04
C LEU A 379 -0.94 1.85 -12.87
N LEU A 380 -0.20 1.67 -11.76
CA LEU A 380 -0.24 2.58 -10.62
C LEU A 380 0.26 3.98 -11.01
N GLY A 381 1.30 4.09 -11.83
CA GLY A 381 1.78 5.38 -12.35
C GLY A 381 0.73 6.10 -13.18
N THR A 382 0.05 5.38 -14.07
CA THR A 382 -1.05 5.89 -14.91
C THR A 382 -2.24 6.34 -14.05
N TYR A 383 -2.62 5.52 -13.07
CA TYR A 383 -3.65 5.87 -12.09
C TYR A 383 -3.29 7.14 -11.31
N MET A 384 -2.06 7.24 -10.77
CA MET A 384 -1.60 8.39 -10.01
C MET A 384 -1.57 9.67 -10.84
N SER A 385 -1.13 9.61 -12.10
CA SER A 385 -1.14 10.76 -13.02
C SER A 385 -2.57 11.26 -13.29
N THR A 386 -3.49 10.32 -13.54
CA THR A 386 -4.91 10.61 -13.77
C THR A 386 -5.58 11.18 -12.53
N LEU A 387 -5.32 10.58 -11.37
CA LEU A 387 -5.82 11.03 -10.07
C LEU A 387 -5.32 12.45 -9.75
N THR A 388 -4.03 12.73 -9.98
CA THR A 388 -3.44 14.06 -9.79
C THR A 388 -4.19 15.11 -10.61
N SER A 389 -4.41 14.83 -11.90
CA SER A 389 -5.11 15.73 -12.81
C SER A 389 -6.56 15.95 -12.38
N ASN A 390 -7.26 14.89 -11.96
CA ASN A 390 -8.63 14.95 -11.47
C ASN A 390 -8.74 15.77 -10.17
N ILE A 391 -7.84 15.55 -9.20
CA ILE A 391 -7.80 16.32 -7.94
C ILE A 391 -7.56 17.81 -8.23
N ILE A 392 -6.60 18.16 -9.09
CA ILE A 392 -6.30 19.55 -9.43
C ILE A 392 -7.52 20.24 -10.07
N ALA A 393 -8.15 19.58 -11.05
CA ALA A 393 -9.32 20.13 -11.74
C ALA A 393 -10.51 20.28 -10.78
N TRP A 394 -10.72 19.29 -9.91
CA TRP A 394 -11.81 19.31 -8.96
C TRP A 394 -11.62 20.38 -7.88
N LEU A 395 -10.42 20.51 -7.30
CA LEU A 395 -10.10 21.56 -6.32
C LEU A 395 -10.28 22.96 -6.90
N ARG A 396 -9.89 23.16 -8.17
CA ARG A 396 -10.13 24.42 -8.88
C ARG A 396 -11.61 24.72 -8.99
N LYS A 397 -12.42 23.75 -9.44
CA LYS A 397 -13.87 23.91 -9.56
C LYS A 397 -14.56 24.15 -8.21
N ALA A 398 -14.09 23.49 -7.15
CA ALA A 398 -14.60 23.70 -5.80
C ALA A 398 -14.34 25.15 -5.34
N LEU A 399 -13.13 25.66 -5.55
CA LEU A 399 -12.80 27.06 -5.24
C LEU A 399 -13.61 28.06 -6.07
N GLU A 400 -13.77 27.83 -7.38
CA GLU A 400 -14.59 28.67 -8.24
C GLU A 400 -16.06 28.70 -7.81
N THR A 401 -16.56 27.59 -7.26
CA THR A 401 -17.92 27.51 -6.73
C THR A 401 -18.04 28.28 -5.42
N ASP A 402 -17.10 28.10 -4.49
CA ASP A 402 -17.05 28.83 -3.22
C ASP A 402 -16.96 30.35 -3.45
N ARG A 403 -16.12 30.79 -4.38
CA ARG A 403 -16.01 32.22 -4.74
C ARG A 403 -17.33 32.81 -5.24
N LYS A 404 -18.12 32.05 -6.01
CA LYS A 404 -19.44 32.52 -6.48
C LYS A 404 -20.41 32.69 -5.31
N ASP A 405 -20.25 31.91 -4.25
CA ASP A 405 -21.06 32.03 -3.05
C ASP A 405 -20.75 33.34 -2.31
N TRP A 406 -19.49 33.78 -2.29
CA TRP A 406 -19.08 35.02 -1.60
C TRP A 406 -19.72 36.31 -2.13
N VAL A 407 -20.27 36.27 -3.35
CA VAL A 407 -20.90 37.43 -4.02
C VAL A 407 -22.43 37.37 -3.93
N LYS A 408 -23.00 36.35 -3.27
CA LYS A 408 -24.45 36.27 -3.06
C LYS A 408 -24.94 37.35 -2.09
N GLU A 409 -26.22 37.68 -2.24
CA GLU A 409 -26.93 38.59 -1.33
C GLU A 409 -27.36 37.94 -0.01
N THR A 410 -27.09 36.64 0.17
CA THR A 410 -27.43 35.87 1.36
C THR A 410 -26.20 35.61 2.21
N GLU A 411 -26.37 35.72 3.53
CA GLU A 411 -25.32 35.38 4.51
C GLU A 411 -24.85 33.92 4.36
N PRO A 412 -23.56 33.63 4.67
CA PRO A 412 -23.04 32.28 4.69
C PRO A 412 -23.76 31.42 5.75
N GLU A 413 -23.74 30.11 5.52
CA GLU A 413 -24.25 29.16 6.49
C GLU A 413 -23.46 29.24 7.81
N ALA A 414 -24.14 28.94 8.92
CA ALA A 414 -23.52 28.84 10.22
C ALA A 414 -23.42 27.37 10.65
N ASP A 415 -22.33 27.00 11.32
CA ASP A 415 -22.17 25.67 11.88
C ASP A 415 -23.09 25.44 13.11
N GLN A 416 -22.99 24.26 13.73
CA GLN A 416 -23.83 23.88 14.87
C GLN A 416 -23.67 24.83 16.08
N ASP A 417 -22.50 25.47 16.20
CA ASP A 417 -22.17 26.43 17.25
C ASP A 417 -22.48 27.87 16.83
N GLY A 418 -22.99 28.06 15.60
CA GLY A 418 -23.43 29.33 15.07
C GLY A 418 -22.33 30.17 14.45
N TYR A 419 -21.14 29.63 14.16
CA TYR A 419 -20.04 30.33 13.47
C TYR A 419 -20.21 30.26 11.94
N TYR A 420 -19.97 31.38 11.23
CA TYR A 420 -20.07 31.38 9.77
C TYR A 420 -19.01 30.50 9.12
N GLN A 421 -19.40 29.67 8.17
CA GLN A 421 -18.49 28.79 7.46
C GLN A 421 -19.05 28.48 6.07
N THR A 422 -18.16 28.28 5.09
CA THR A 422 -18.59 27.73 3.80
C THR A 422 -18.45 26.21 3.79
N THR A 423 -19.08 25.55 2.83
CA THR A 423 -19.02 24.09 2.69
C THR A 423 -17.69 23.59 2.09
N LEU A 424 -16.83 24.51 1.62
CA LEU A 424 -15.59 24.19 0.93
C LEU A 424 -14.64 23.27 1.72
N PRO A 425 -14.35 23.49 3.03
CA PRO A 425 -13.50 22.57 3.79
C PRO A 425 -14.06 21.15 3.84
N ALA A 426 -15.37 21.01 4.11
CA ALA A 426 -16.02 19.70 4.19
C ALA A 426 -15.97 18.96 2.85
N ILE A 427 -16.30 19.66 1.76
CA ILE A 427 -16.32 19.10 0.40
C ILE A 427 -14.91 18.64 -0.02
N VAL A 428 -13.88 19.47 0.19
CA VAL A 428 -12.47 19.13 -0.11
C VAL A 428 -12.01 17.88 0.64
N PHE A 429 -12.25 17.82 1.95
CA PHE A 429 -11.80 16.69 2.76
C PHE A 429 -12.58 15.41 2.51
N GLN A 430 -13.88 15.50 2.22
CA GLN A 430 -14.68 14.36 1.80
C GLN A 430 -14.12 13.75 0.51
N MET A 431 -13.73 14.58 -0.46
CA MET A 431 -13.13 14.12 -1.72
C MET A 431 -11.77 13.45 -1.49
N PHE A 432 -10.90 14.00 -0.63
CA PHE A 432 -9.64 13.34 -0.27
C PHE A 432 -9.86 11.99 0.42
N GLU A 433 -10.78 11.95 1.39
CA GLU A 433 -11.14 10.74 2.12
C GLU A 433 -11.64 9.62 1.19
N GLN A 434 -12.52 9.94 0.22
CA GLN A 434 -12.99 8.97 -0.77
C GLN A 434 -11.86 8.37 -1.61
N ASN A 435 -10.93 9.20 -2.10
CA ASN A 435 -9.78 8.73 -2.87
C ASN A 435 -8.82 7.89 -2.03
N LEU A 436 -8.62 8.24 -0.76
CA LEU A 436 -7.82 7.46 0.18
C LEU A 436 -8.44 6.10 0.50
N GLN A 437 -9.77 6.02 0.62
CA GLN A 437 -10.48 4.76 0.82
C GLN A 437 -10.32 3.84 -0.39
N VAL A 438 -10.44 4.37 -1.62
CA VAL A 438 -10.20 3.60 -2.85
C VAL A 438 -8.75 3.12 -2.91
N ALA A 439 -7.77 3.98 -2.59
CA ALA A 439 -6.37 3.60 -2.57
C ALA A 439 -6.07 2.49 -1.53
N ALA A 440 -6.71 2.55 -0.36
CA ALA A 440 -6.58 1.56 0.70
C ALA A 440 -7.11 0.17 0.30
N GLN A 441 -8.10 0.10 -0.59
CA GLN A 441 -8.61 -1.16 -1.14
C GLN A 441 -7.61 -1.86 -2.07
N ILE A 442 -6.65 -1.13 -2.63
CA ILE A 442 -5.62 -1.69 -3.52
C ILE A 442 -4.39 -2.09 -2.70
N SER A 443 -3.76 -1.13 -2.01
CA SER A 443 -2.59 -1.39 -1.17
C SER A 443 -2.31 -0.27 -0.17
N GLU A 444 -1.67 -0.62 0.94
CA GLU A 444 -1.23 0.34 1.97
C GLU A 444 -0.17 1.34 1.47
N ASP A 445 0.71 0.90 0.56
CA ASP A 445 1.72 1.75 -0.07
C ASP A 445 1.07 2.81 -0.98
N LEU A 446 0.09 2.41 -1.81
CA LEU A 446 -0.65 3.34 -2.64
C LEU A 446 -1.43 4.35 -1.80
N LYS A 447 -2.08 3.90 -0.71
CA LYS A 447 -2.76 4.79 0.23
C LYS A 447 -1.83 5.89 0.76
N THR A 448 -0.61 5.53 1.13
CA THR A 448 0.40 6.48 1.61
C THR A 448 0.82 7.46 0.50
N LYS A 449 1.03 6.97 -0.72
CA LYS A 449 1.36 7.82 -1.89
C LYS A 449 0.23 8.80 -2.24
N VAL A 450 -1.03 8.35 -2.20
CA VAL A 450 -2.21 9.19 -2.44
C VAL A 450 -2.35 10.25 -1.34
N LEU A 451 -2.06 9.92 -0.08
CA LEU A 451 -2.07 10.90 1.00
C LEU A 451 -1.06 12.01 0.78
N VAL A 452 0.18 11.65 0.44
CA VAL A 452 1.24 12.62 0.11
C VAL A 452 0.81 13.50 -1.05
N LEU A 453 0.22 12.92 -2.10
CA LEU A 453 -0.33 13.66 -3.24
C LEU A 453 -1.42 14.65 -2.79
N CYS A 454 -2.40 14.22 -2.00
CA CYS A 454 -3.48 15.08 -1.51
C CYS A 454 -2.93 16.27 -0.72
N LEU A 455 -1.96 16.04 0.17
CA LEU A 455 -1.33 17.12 0.96
C LEU A 455 -0.52 18.08 0.08
N GLN A 456 0.17 17.58 -0.94
CA GLN A 456 0.86 18.43 -1.93
C GLN A 456 -0.12 19.29 -2.73
N GLN A 457 -1.23 18.71 -3.19
CA GLN A 457 -2.26 19.46 -3.92
C GLN A 457 -2.99 20.46 -3.01
N MET A 458 -3.16 20.13 -1.72
CA MET A 458 -3.70 21.04 -0.72
C MET A 458 -2.84 22.31 -0.58
N ASN A 459 -1.51 22.18 -0.52
CA ASN A 459 -0.62 23.33 -0.51
C ASN A 459 -0.82 24.25 -1.72
N SER A 460 -0.87 23.69 -2.93
CA SER A 460 -1.11 24.49 -4.15
C SER A 460 -2.49 25.16 -4.13
N PHE A 461 -3.50 24.47 -3.61
CA PHE A 461 -4.85 25.00 -3.46
C PHE A 461 -4.90 26.17 -2.47
N LEU A 462 -4.23 26.06 -1.31
CA LEU A 462 -4.21 27.10 -0.29
C LEU A 462 -3.55 28.39 -0.77
N SER A 463 -2.50 28.30 -1.59
CA SER A 463 -1.92 29.48 -2.23
C SER A 463 -2.92 30.21 -3.13
N ARG A 464 -3.71 29.47 -3.93
CA ARG A 464 -4.77 30.06 -4.76
C ARG A 464 -5.93 30.60 -3.92
N TYR A 465 -6.27 29.90 -2.83
CA TYR A 465 -7.28 30.36 -1.88
C TYR A 465 -6.92 31.72 -1.29
N LYS A 466 -5.64 31.91 -0.94
CA LYS A 466 -5.10 33.20 -0.50
C LYS A 466 -5.28 34.29 -1.56
N GLU A 467 -4.88 34.02 -2.80
CA GLU A 467 -4.99 34.97 -3.91
C GLU A 467 -6.45 35.40 -4.15
N GLU A 468 -7.39 34.45 -4.16
CA GLU A 468 -8.82 34.75 -4.33
C GLU A 468 -9.39 35.55 -3.15
N ALA A 469 -8.98 35.27 -1.91
CA ALA A 469 -9.39 36.05 -0.74
C ALA A 469 -8.85 37.49 -0.78
N GLN A 470 -7.63 37.68 -1.29
CA GLN A 470 -7.07 39.02 -1.53
C GLN A 470 -7.83 39.77 -2.62
N LEU A 471 -8.14 39.12 -3.74
CA LEU A 471 -8.94 39.71 -4.80
C LEU A 471 -10.33 40.11 -4.31
N TYR A 472 -10.96 39.29 -3.46
CA TYR A 472 -12.25 39.58 -2.86
C TYR A 472 -12.23 40.87 -2.02
N LYS A 473 -11.19 41.04 -1.20
CA LYS A 473 -10.94 42.28 -0.46
C LYS A 473 -10.78 43.47 -1.42
N GLU A 474 -9.90 43.36 -2.42
CA GLU A 474 -9.63 44.45 -3.36
C GLU A 474 -10.88 44.88 -4.14
N GLU A 475 -11.74 43.93 -4.51
CA GLU A 475 -12.99 44.19 -5.21
C GLU A 475 -13.99 44.95 -4.31
N HIS A 476 -14.09 44.58 -3.03
CA HIS A 476 -14.89 45.31 -2.05
C HIS A 476 -14.38 46.74 -1.81
N LEU A 477 -13.06 46.92 -1.67
CA LEU A 477 -12.47 48.25 -1.46
C LEU A 477 -12.68 49.20 -2.66
N ARG A 478 -12.89 48.66 -3.88
CA ARG A 478 -13.27 49.48 -5.05
C ARG A 478 -14.70 50.01 -4.97
N ASN A 479 -15.61 49.25 -4.37
CA ASN A 479 -16.99 49.64 -4.17
C ASN A 479 -17.56 49.01 -2.89
N ARG A 480 -17.47 49.73 -1.76
CA ARG A 480 -17.86 49.24 -0.44
C ARG A 480 -19.35 48.83 -0.30
N GLN A 481 -20.20 49.12 -1.28
CA GLN A 481 -21.59 48.63 -1.30
C GLN A 481 -21.71 47.17 -1.77
N HIS A 482 -20.67 46.64 -2.41
CA HIS A 482 -20.65 45.30 -2.98
C HIS A 482 -19.36 44.57 -2.58
N PRO A 483 -19.40 43.24 -2.40
CA PRO A 483 -20.60 42.43 -2.23
C PRO A 483 -21.33 42.76 -0.92
N HIS A 484 -22.65 42.59 -0.89
CA HIS A 484 -23.50 43.01 0.23
C HIS A 484 -23.14 42.34 1.56
N CYS A 485 -22.73 41.07 1.52
CA CYS A 485 -22.37 40.27 2.71
C CYS A 485 -20.85 40.14 2.89
N TYR A 486 -20.07 41.18 2.52
CA TYR A 486 -18.61 41.15 2.59
C TYR A 486 -18.08 40.73 3.96
N VAL A 487 -18.57 41.35 5.03
CA VAL A 487 -18.14 41.06 6.41
C VAL A 487 -18.41 39.61 6.77
N GLN A 488 -19.62 39.11 6.51
CA GLN A 488 -20.01 37.75 6.85
C GLN A 488 -19.19 36.69 6.09
N TYR A 489 -18.95 36.89 4.79
CA TYR A 489 -18.12 35.94 4.01
C TYR A 489 -16.64 36.05 4.34
N MET A 490 -16.11 37.23 4.68
CA MET A 490 -14.73 37.36 5.15
C MET A 490 -14.53 36.64 6.50
N ILE A 491 -15.52 36.70 7.40
CA ILE A 491 -15.55 35.87 8.61
C ILE A 491 -15.54 34.37 8.26
N ALA A 492 -16.37 33.95 7.30
CA ALA A 492 -16.41 32.56 6.85
C ALA A 492 -15.06 32.08 6.29
N ILE A 493 -14.35 32.92 5.52
CA ILE A 493 -13.00 32.63 5.01
C ILE A 493 -12.00 32.45 6.17
N VAL A 494 -12.04 33.32 7.18
CA VAL A 494 -11.20 33.20 8.38
C VAL A 494 -11.50 31.90 9.14
N ASN A 495 -12.78 31.56 9.31
CA ASN A 495 -13.20 30.34 10.00
C ASN A 495 -12.88 29.06 9.21
N ASN A 496 -12.97 29.11 7.88
CA ASN A 496 -12.54 28.04 6.99
C ASN A 496 -11.07 27.71 7.22
N CYS A 497 -10.22 28.71 7.49
CA CYS A 497 -8.80 28.47 7.76
C CYS A 497 -8.59 27.60 9.00
N GLN A 498 -9.35 27.83 10.08
CA GLN A 498 -9.31 26.98 11.27
C GLN A 498 -9.79 25.55 10.95
N THR A 499 -10.90 25.44 10.21
CA THR A 499 -11.48 24.15 9.85
C THR A 499 -10.54 23.34 8.95
N PHE A 500 -9.84 24.00 8.02
CA PHE A 500 -8.82 23.39 7.19
C PHE A 500 -7.66 22.86 8.05
N LYS A 501 -7.16 23.62 9.04
CA LYS A 501 -6.11 23.14 9.96
C LYS A 501 -6.53 21.87 10.70
N GLU A 502 -7.70 21.90 11.32
CA GLU A 502 -8.25 20.76 12.07
C GLU A 502 -8.42 19.53 11.18
N SER A 503 -8.92 19.73 9.96
CA SER A 503 -9.13 18.66 8.98
C SER A 503 -7.81 18.08 8.47
N ILE A 504 -6.78 18.90 8.22
CA ILE A 504 -5.43 18.44 7.84
C ILE A 504 -4.84 17.57 8.96
N VAL A 505 -4.93 18.03 10.21
CA VAL A 505 -4.44 17.29 11.38
C VAL A 505 -5.18 15.97 11.54
N SER A 506 -6.51 15.99 11.42
CA SER A 506 -7.36 14.80 11.48
C SER A 506 -6.98 13.78 10.39
N LEU A 507 -6.80 14.25 9.15
CA LEU A 507 -6.41 13.42 8.01
C LEU A 507 -5.03 12.78 8.21
N LYS A 508 -4.04 13.58 8.62
CA LYS A 508 -2.69 13.07 8.92
C LYS A 508 -2.73 12.02 10.04
N ARG A 509 -3.45 12.29 11.14
CA ARG A 509 -3.57 11.35 12.27
C ARG A 509 -4.23 10.03 11.87
N LYS A 510 -5.22 10.08 10.97
CA LYS A 510 -5.96 8.89 10.53
C LYS A 510 -5.15 8.00 9.59
N TYR A 511 -4.26 8.59 8.78
CA TYR A 511 -3.61 7.87 7.68
C TYR A 511 -2.08 7.76 7.76
N LEU A 512 -1.38 8.58 8.56
CA LEU A 512 0.04 8.36 8.89
C LEU A 512 0.17 7.50 10.16
N LYS A 513 1.05 6.50 10.10
CA LYS A 513 1.66 5.88 11.29
C LYS A 513 2.92 6.68 11.66
N SER A 514 3.28 6.73 12.94
CA SER A 514 4.33 7.60 13.53
C SER A 514 5.69 7.60 12.82
N ASP A 515 6.04 6.51 12.12
CA ASP A 515 7.39 6.31 11.55
C ASP A 515 7.64 7.08 10.23
N VAL A 516 6.63 7.74 9.64
CA VAL A 516 6.74 8.44 8.34
C VAL A 516 6.94 9.96 8.48
N GLU A 517 6.91 10.50 9.70
CA GLU A 517 7.05 11.95 9.94
C GLU A 517 8.43 12.51 9.54
N GLU A 518 9.51 11.72 9.58
CA GLU A 518 10.87 12.20 9.33
C GLU A 518 11.17 12.51 7.86
N GLY A 519 10.41 11.94 6.90
CA GLY A 519 10.69 12.09 5.46
C GLY A 519 9.97 13.24 4.75
N MET A 520 8.99 13.89 5.37
CA MET A 520 8.06 14.82 4.69
C MET A 520 8.43 16.31 4.81
N SER A 521 9.56 16.67 5.44
CA SER A 521 9.79 18.01 5.99
C SER A 521 10.74 18.93 5.21
N VAL A 522 11.02 18.68 3.92
CA VAL A 522 12.01 19.49 3.20
C VAL A 522 11.43 20.02 1.90
N SER A 523 10.90 21.27 1.92
CA SER A 523 10.91 22.27 0.82
C SER A 523 9.65 23.16 0.71
N GLN A 524 8.57 22.92 1.47
CA GLN A 524 7.33 23.71 1.34
C GLN A 524 7.05 24.55 2.59
N PRO A 525 6.51 25.78 2.46
CA PRO A 525 5.99 26.51 3.61
C PRO A 525 4.94 25.64 4.32
N SER A 526 4.93 25.65 5.65
CA SER A 526 3.94 24.89 6.42
C SER A 526 2.53 25.32 6.00
N MET A 527 1.64 24.36 5.68
CA MET A 527 0.22 24.63 5.42
C MET A 527 -0.39 25.51 6.51
N ASP A 528 0.01 25.28 7.76
CA ASP A 528 -0.46 26.04 8.91
C ASP A 528 -0.06 27.52 8.81
N ALA A 529 1.16 27.80 8.33
CA ALA A 529 1.64 29.17 8.14
C ALA A 529 0.90 29.91 7.01
N VAL A 530 0.54 29.21 5.93
CA VAL A 530 -0.26 29.78 4.85
C VAL A 530 -1.68 30.07 5.33
N LEU A 531 -2.32 29.12 6.01
CA LEU A 531 -3.64 29.30 6.61
C LEU A 531 -3.67 30.42 7.65
N ASP A 532 -2.64 30.51 8.49
CA ASP A 532 -2.47 31.64 9.42
C ASP A 532 -2.31 32.97 8.69
N ALA A 533 -1.55 33.02 7.60
CA ALA A 533 -1.41 34.25 6.82
C ALA A 533 -2.76 34.70 6.25
N ILE A 534 -3.54 33.78 5.68
CA ILE A 534 -4.88 34.08 5.13
C ILE A 534 -5.80 34.60 6.23
N ALA A 535 -5.88 33.89 7.36
CA ALA A 535 -6.72 34.30 8.48
C ALA A 535 -6.31 35.66 9.05
N LYS A 536 -5.00 35.92 9.20
CA LYS A 536 -4.47 37.21 9.67
C LYS A 536 -4.83 38.34 8.71
N GLU A 537 -4.61 38.15 7.41
CA GLU A 537 -4.98 39.15 6.39
C GLU A 537 -6.49 39.39 6.36
N GLY A 538 -7.32 38.35 6.54
CA GLY A 538 -8.77 38.46 6.67
C GLY A 538 -9.19 39.26 7.91
N CYS A 539 -8.62 38.96 9.08
CA CYS A 539 -8.83 39.73 10.31
C CYS A 539 -8.48 41.22 10.14
N SER A 540 -7.31 41.53 9.57
CA SER A 540 -6.91 42.92 9.32
C SER A 540 -7.83 43.61 8.30
N SER A 541 -8.37 42.87 7.34
CA SER A 541 -9.31 43.41 6.33
C SER A 541 -10.71 43.68 6.90
N LEU A 542 -11.16 42.85 7.84
CA LEU A 542 -12.37 43.13 8.63
C LEU A 542 -12.20 44.40 9.45
N LEU A 543 -11.06 44.58 10.11
CA LEU A 543 -10.77 45.80 10.87
C LEU A 543 -10.61 47.02 9.96
N GLU A 544 -10.07 46.86 8.76
CA GLU A 544 -9.99 47.97 7.80
C GLU A 544 -11.37 48.57 7.51
N GLU A 545 -12.40 47.74 7.36
CA GLU A 545 -13.78 48.20 7.16
C GLU A 545 -14.30 48.99 8.36
N VAL A 546 -14.05 48.51 9.59
CA VAL A 546 -14.40 49.24 10.82
C VAL A 546 -13.73 50.61 10.85
N PHE A 547 -12.43 50.68 10.56
CA PHE A 547 -11.67 51.93 10.65
C PHE A 547 -11.98 52.93 9.53
N LEU A 548 -12.45 52.47 8.37
CA LEU A 548 -12.96 53.34 7.31
C LEU A 548 -14.23 54.08 7.76
N ASP A 549 -15.13 53.42 8.50
CA ASP A 549 -16.33 54.07 9.07
C ASP A 549 -16.01 55.00 10.25
N LEU A 550 -14.95 54.69 10.99
CA LEU A 550 -14.50 55.50 12.12
C LEU A 550 -13.67 56.73 11.69
N GLU A 551 -13.18 56.80 10.45
CA GLU A 551 -12.20 57.80 10.00
C GLU A 551 -12.63 59.24 10.31
N GLN A 552 -13.90 59.59 10.05
CA GLN A 552 -14.43 60.93 10.35
C GLN A 552 -14.36 61.27 11.84
N HIS A 553 -14.69 60.32 12.70
CA HIS A 553 -14.74 60.49 14.16
C HIS A 553 -13.33 60.50 14.77
N LEU A 554 -12.43 59.66 14.26
CA LEU A 554 -11.00 59.67 14.59
C LEU A 554 -10.34 61.01 14.21
N ASN A 555 -10.76 61.61 13.09
CA ASN A 555 -10.30 62.93 12.67
C ASN A 555 -10.85 64.09 13.52
N GLU A 556 -11.90 63.87 14.30
CA GLU A 556 -12.43 64.85 15.25
C GLU A 556 -11.66 64.89 16.57
N LEU A 557 -10.94 63.82 16.91
CA LEU A 557 -10.14 63.72 18.14
C LEU A 557 -9.06 64.82 18.19
N MET A 558 -8.83 65.32 19.41
CA MET A 558 -7.81 66.35 19.71
C MET A 558 -8.00 67.66 18.93
N THR A 559 -9.24 67.97 18.54
CA THR A 559 -9.62 69.26 17.95
C THR A 559 -10.31 70.16 18.98
N LYS A 560 -10.54 71.44 18.64
CA LYS A 560 -11.36 72.33 19.49
C LYS A 560 -12.79 71.80 19.70
N LYS A 561 -13.37 71.15 18.68
CA LYS A 561 -14.71 70.55 18.76
C LYS A 561 -14.71 69.37 19.73
N TRP A 562 -13.63 68.58 19.75
CA TRP A 562 -13.42 67.55 20.77
C TRP A 562 -13.43 68.17 22.17
N LEU A 563 -12.63 69.20 22.43
CA LEU A 563 -12.59 69.83 23.76
C LEU A 563 -13.97 70.37 24.18
N SER A 564 -14.70 71.03 23.26
CA SER A 564 -16.02 71.63 23.53
C SER A 564 -17.19 70.65 23.67
N GLY A 565 -16.95 69.34 23.84
CA GLY A 565 -18.03 68.38 24.12
C GLY A 565 -18.46 67.46 22.97
N SER A 566 -17.54 67.09 22.05
CA SER A 566 -17.85 66.09 21.01
C SER A 566 -18.29 64.73 21.57
N ASN A 567 -19.10 63.99 20.83
CA ASN A 567 -19.45 62.59 21.13
C ASN A 567 -18.62 61.59 20.31
N ALA A 568 -17.49 62.00 19.73
CA ALA A 568 -16.70 61.18 18.82
C ALA A 568 -16.29 59.83 19.44
N VAL A 569 -15.83 59.81 20.70
CA VAL A 569 -15.43 58.56 21.37
C VAL A 569 -16.63 57.67 21.68
N ASP A 570 -17.77 58.22 22.07
CA ASP A 570 -18.98 57.42 22.29
C ASP A 570 -19.43 56.74 20.99
N ILE A 571 -19.40 57.46 19.86
CA ILE A 571 -19.70 56.90 18.54
C ILE A 571 -18.67 55.82 18.16
N ILE A 572 -17.37 56.08 18.37
CA ILE A 572 -16.32 55.08 18.12
C ILE A 572 -16.62 53.79 18.90
N CYS A 573 -16.94 53.91 20.19
CA CYS A 573 -17.24 52.75 21.03
C CYS A 573 -18.47 51.97 20.54
N VAL A 574 -19.56 52.66 20.21
CA VAL A 574 -20.80 52.03 19.71
C VAL A 574 -20.56 51.34 18.37
N THR A 575 -19.91 52.02 17.41
CA THR A 575 -19.63 51.42 16.09
C THR A 575 -18.72 50.20 16.21
N VAL A 576 -17.66 50.24 17.04
CA VAL A 576 -16.82 49.08 17.29
C VAL A 576 -17.64 47.95 17.93
N GLU A 577 -18.47 48.26 18.93
CA GLU A 577 -19.32 47.27 19.58
C GLU A 577 -20.29 46.59 18.59
N ASP A 578 -20.91 47.35 17.69
CA ASP A 578 -21.82 46.84 16.67
C ASP A 578 -21.11 45.86 15.72
N TYR A 579 -19.94 46.23 15.18
CA TYR A 579 -19.14 45.33 14.34
C TYR A 579 -18.69 44.07 15.09
N PHE A 580 -18.36 44.20 16.38
CA PHE A 580 -17.92 43.05 17.17
C PHE A 580 -19.06 42.09 17.54
N ASN A 581 -20.33 42.53 17.46
CA ASN A 581 -21.47 41.62 17.52
C ASN A 581 -21.49 40.68 16.30
N ASP A 582 -21.16 41.20 15.11
CA ASP A 582 -20.99 40.37 13.91
C ASP A 582 -19.74 39.49 14.01
N PHE A 583 -18.63 40.04 14.52
CA PHE A 583 -17.38 39.29 14.72
C PHE A 583 -17.46 38.24 15.83
N ALA A 584 -18.55 38.21 16.61
CA ALA A 584 -18.83 37.10 17.53
C ALA A 584 -18.91 35.74 16.80
N LYS A 585 -19.18 35.78 15.49
CA LYS A 585 -19.20 34.64 14.56
C LYS A 585 -17.82 34.18 14.10
N ILE A 586 -16.72 34.79 14.57
CA ILE A 586 -15.35 34.33 14.33
C ILE A 586 -14.95 33.26 15.37
N LYS A 587 -14.30 32.18 14.93
CA LYS A 587 -13.77 31.11 15.78
C LYS A 587 -12.49 31.55 16.51
N ASN A 588 -12.25 30.99 17.70
CA ASN A 588 -10.94 31.06 18.35
C ASN A 588 -9.91 30.26 17.54
N PRO A 589 -8.62 30.69 17.48
CA PRO A 589 -8.00 31.82 18.18
C PRO A 589 -8.11 33.17 17.44
N TYR A 590 -8.74 33.22 16.25
CA TYR A 590 -8.77 34.44 15.44
C TYR A 590 -9.67 35.54 16.03
N LYS A 591 -10.71 35.17 16.78
CA LYS A 591 -11.52 36.13 17.54
C LYS A 591 -10.67 36.92 18.54
N THR A 592 -9.86 36.24 19.34
CA THR A 592 -8.89 36.86 20.25
C THR A 592 -8.00 37.85 19.54
N ARG A 593 -7.44 37.42 18.40
CA ARG A 593 -6.57 38.26 17.59
C ARG A 593 -7.25 39.54 17.13
N VAL A 594 -8.47 39.46 16.59
CA VAL A 594 -9.22 40.62 16.10
C VAL A 594 -9.49 41.62 17.24
N VAL A 595 -9.84 41.13 18.44
CA VAL A 595 -10.04 41.98 19.62
C VAL A 595 -8.76 42.73 20.00
N VAL A 596 -7.62 42.03 20.09
CA VAL A 596 -6.33 42.63 20.46
C VAL A 596 -5.86 43.64 19.42
N GLU A 597 -5.96 43.29 18.14
CA GLU A 597 -5.56 44.15 17.03
C GLU A 597 -6.45 45.39 16.93
N ALA A 598 -7.75 45.27 17.17
CA ALA A 598 -8.66 46.41 17.26
C ALA A 598 -8.32 47.32 18.45
N HIS A 599 -8.07 46.76 19.63
CA HIS A 599 -7.72 47.56 20.81
C HIS A 599 -6.44 48.35 20.56
N TRP A 600 -5.39 47.67 20.07
CA TRP A 600 -4.14 48.30 19.67
C TRP A 600 -4.38 49.46 18.72
N ARG A 601 -5.11 49.22 17.63
CA ARG A 601 -5.32 50.21 16.57
C ARG A 601 -6.15 51.40 17.04
N VAL A 602 -7.17 51.21 17.88
CA VAL A 602 -7.94 52.33 18.47
C VAL A 602 -7.04 53.23 19.33
N VAL A 603 -6.22 52.63 20.20
CA VAL A 603 -5.27 53.38 21.04
C VAL A 603 -4.23 54.11 20.19
N VAL A 604 -3.66 53.45 19.18
CA VAL A 604 -2.68 54.08 18.27
C VAL A 604 -3.28 55.25 17.52
N GLU A 605 -4.50 55.15 16.99
CA GLU A 605 -5.16 56.28 16.30
C GLU A 605 -5.46 57.44 17.26
N TYR A 606 -5.85 57.15 18.52
CA TYR A 606 -6.05 58.17 19.54
C TYR A 606 -4.75 58.92 19.86
N LEU A 607 -3.66 58.19 20.10
CA LEU A 607 -2.34 58.76 20.34
C LEU A 607 -1.79 59.48 19.12
N ARG A 608 -2.09 59.00 17.90
CA ARG A 608 -1.76 59.71 16.67
C ARG A 608 -2.46 61.06 16.62
N ALA A 609 -3.74 61.15 17.00
CA ALA A 609 -4.46 62.42 17.07
C ALA A 609 -3.80 63.40 18.07
N VAL A 610 -3.30 62.90 19.21
CA VAL A 610 -2.52 63.69 20.18
C VAL A 610 -1.27 64.30 19.51
N MET A 611 -0.55 63.50 18.73
CA MET A 611 0.72 63.91 18.12
C MET A 611 0.58 64.82 16.89
N GLN A 612 -0.63 64.96 16.34
CA GLN A 612 -0.89 65.80 15.15
C GLN A 612 -0.99 67.31 15.45
N LYS A 613 -0.86 67.74 16.71
CA LYS A 613 -0.85 69.17 17.10
C LYS A 613 -2.11 69.94 16.65
N ARG A 614 -3.26 69.26 16.60
CA ARG A 614 -4.57 69.82 16.17
C ARG A 614 -5.15 70.83 17.18
N ILE A 615 -4.71 70.79 18.43
CA ILE A 615 -5.08 71.70 19.51
C ILE A 615 -3.84 72.14 20.29
N SER A 616 -3.92 73.30 20.95
CA SER A 616 -2.96 73.75 21.95
C SER A 616 -3.71 74.36 23.12
N PHE A 617 -3.54 73.82 24.33
CA PHE A 617 -4.24 74.28 25.52
C PHE A 617 -3.63 75.60 26.02
N ARG A 618 -4.39 76.68 25.96
CA ARG A 618 -3.88 78.04 26.23
C ARG A 618 -3.94 78.43 27.70
N GLY A 619 -4.73 77.71 28.50
CA GLY A 619 -4.97 78.00 29.91
C GLY A 619 -4.91 76.76 30.81
N PRO A 620 -4.78 76.94 32.14
CA PRO A 620 -4.79 75.84 33.10
C PRO A 620 -6.12 75.08 33.12
N GLU A 621 -7.25 75.77 32.95
CA GLU A 621 -8.58 75.13 32.91
C GLU A 621 -8.75 74.25 31.67
N GLU A 622 -8.36 74.73 30.48
CA GLU A 622 -8.42 73.92 29.24
C GLU A 622 -7.54 72.65 29.34
N ARG A 623 -6.37 72.75 29.98
CA ARG A 623 -5.49 71.60 30.24
C ARG A 623 -6.14 70.59 31.18
N LYS A 624 -6.75 71.08 32.26
CA LYS A 624 -7.46 70.23 33.22
C LYS A 624 -8.63 69.51 32.55
N GLU A 625 -9.47 70.24 31.83
CA GLU A 625 -10.62 69.70 31.10
C GLU A 625 -10.17 68.68 30.04
N GLY A 626 -9.15 69.01 29.24
CA GLY A 626 -8.57 68.09 28.25
C GLY A 626 -8.01 66.82 28.87
N ALA A 627 -7.27 66.92 29.97
CA ALA A 627 -6.70 65.75 30.66
C ALA A 627 -7.77 64.89 31.33
N GLU A 628 -8.75 65.47 32.03
CA GLU A 628 -9.88 64.74 32.63
C GLU A 628 -10.69 64.00 31.56
N ARG A 629 -10.86 64.64 30.39
CA ARG A 629 -11.51 64.03 29.25
C ARG A 629 -10.73 62.84 28.68
N MET A 630 -9.41 62.98 28.50
CA MET A 630 -8.54 61.87 28.06
C MET A 630 -8.60 60.68 29.01
N LEU A 631 -8.60 60.92 30.32
CA LEU A 631 -8.74 59.88 31.34
C LEU A 631 -10.08 59.16 31.24
N LYS A 632 -11.18 59.91 31.05
CA LYS A 632 -12.52 59.32 30.88
C LYS A 632 -12.61 58.49 29.59
N GLU A 633 -12.09 58.99 28.48
CA GLU A 633 -12.10 58.30 27.18
C GLU A 633 -11.21 57.04 27.22
N ALA A 634 -10.08 57.06 27.93
CA ALA A 634 -9.27 55.87 28.18
C ALA A 634 -10.03 54.78 28.97
N GLU A 635 -10.79 55.16 30.01
CA GLU A 635 -11.61 54.20 30.76
C GLU A 635 -12.78 53.66 29.91
N GLN A 636 -13.35 54.46 28.99
CA GLN A 636 -14.36 54.00 28.04
C GLN A 636 -13.81 52.91 27.12
N PHE A 637 -12.63 53.11 26.52
CA PHE A 637 -11.98 52.08 25.69
C PHE A 637 -11.64 50.84 26.50
N ARG A 638 -11.11 51.00 27.71
CA ARG A 638 -10.80 49.90 28.62
C ARG A 638 -12.05 49.08 28.96
N PHE A 639 -13.17 49.73 29.26
CA PHE A 639 -14.44 49.07 29.50
C PHE A 639 -14.93 48.29 28.28
N LEU A 640 -14.92 48.92 27.10
CA LEU A 640 -15.34 48.30 25.84
C LEU A 640 -14.50 47.05 25.53
N PHE A 641 -13.17 47.17 25.47
CA PHE A 641 -12.32 46.05 25.07
C PHE A 641 -12.25 44.96 26.14
N ARG A 642 -12.45 45.27 27.42
CA ARG A 642 -12.66 44.25 28.46
C ARG A 642 -13.95 43.48 28.24
N LYS A 643 -15.03 44.15 27.85
CA LYS A 643 -16.30 43.51 27.49
C LYS A 643 -16.12 42.60 26.26
N LEU A 644 -15.47 43.09 25.22
CA LEU A 644 -15.22 42.33 23.98
C LEU A 644 -14.27 41.15 24.18
N ALA A 645 -13.30 41.27 25.10
CA ALA A 645 -12.37 40.22 25.48
C ALA A 645 -12.96 39.23 26.52
N SER A 646 -14.19 39.42 26.99
CA SER A 646 -14.79 38.51 27.96
C SER A 646 -14.86 37.08 27.39
N GLY A 647 -14.21 36.13 28.07
CA GLY A 647 -14.05 34.74 27.62
C GLY A 647 -12.78 34.42 26.82
N VAL A 648 -11.87 35.38 26.62
CA VAL A 648 -10.67 35.24 25.78
C VAL A 648 -9.37 35.01 26.57
N GLY A 649 -9.33 35.32 27.86
CA GLY A 649 -8.22 34.97 28.76
C GLY A 649 -6.95 35.81 28.65
N GLU A 650 -6.90 36.80 27.76
CA GLU A 650 -5.78 37.75 27.65
C GLU A 650 -6.05 39.05 28.41
N ASP A 651 -5.00 39.60 29.04
CA ASP A 651 -5.07 40.90 29.70
C ASP A 651 -4.93 42.02 28.67
N VAL A 652 -6.08 42.55 28.27
CA VAL A 652 -6.19 43.59 27.26
C VAL A 652 -5.99 44.99 27.88
N ASP A 653 -5.86 45.12 29.21
CA ASP A 653 -5.91 46.40 29.93
C ASP A 653 -4.73 47.35 29.62
N GLY A 654 -3.56 46.83 29.23
CA GLY A 654 -2.29 47.59 29.24
C GLY A 654 -2.13 48.69 28.19
N HIS A 655 -2.89 48.71 27.09
CA HIS A 655 -2.67 49.69 26.02
C HIS A 655 -3.18 51.10 26.36
N CYS A 656 -4.32 51.19 27.07
CA CYS A 656 -4.93 52.46 27.46
C CYS A 656 -4.07 53.26 28.46
N ASP A 657 -3.15 52.61 29.17
CA ASP A 657 -2.19 53.24 30.08
C ASP A 657 -1.36 54.35 29.42
N ALA A 658 -1.12 54.25 28.10
CA ALA A 658 -0.37 55.26 27.37
C ALA A 658 -1.14 56.58 27.29
N ILE A 659 -2.46 56.50 27.11
CA ILE A 659 -3.35 57.67 27.11
C ILE A 659 -3.37 58.30 28.50
N VAL A 660 -3.44 57.48 29.56
CA VAL A 660 -3.41 57.93 30.96
C VAL A 660 -2.09 58.64 31.27
N ALA A 661 -0.95 58.06 30.88
CA ALA A 661 0.37 58.65 31.12
C ALA A 661 0.53 60.02 30.41
N ILE A 662 0.02 60.14 29.18
CA ILE A 662 0.00 61.44 28.47
C ILE A 662 -0.94 62.44 29.15
N ALA A 663 -2.10 61.99 29.62
CA ALA A 663 -3.05 62.85 30.33
C ALA A 663 -2.44 63.44 31.60
N GLU A 664 -1.64 62.68 32.36
CA GLU A 664 -0.92 63.19 33.53
C GLU A 664 0.09 64.28 33.16
N VAL A 665 0.81 64.15 32.03
CA VAL A 665 1.70 65.21 31.51
C VAL A 665 0.91 66.48 31.17
N ILE A 666 -0.32 66.38 30.67
CA ILE A 666 -1.16 67.55 30.34
C ILE A 666 -1.74 68.19 31.61
N LYS A 667 -2.16 67.35 32.57
CA LYS A 667 -2.80 67.75 33.83
C LYS A 667 -1.87 68.48 34.79
N LEU A 668 -0.57 68.18 34.72
CA LEU A 668 0.44 68.76 35.61
C LEU A 668 0.40 70.30 35.58
N THR A 669 0.08 70.91 36.72
CA THR A 669 -0.11 72.35 36.87
C THR A 669 1.19 73.15 36.88
N ASP A 670 2.26 72.58 37.45
CA ASP A 670 3.57 73.23 37.59
C ASP A 670 4.47 72.89 36.39
N PRO A 671 4.81 73.86 35.51
CA PRO A 671 5.70 73.61 34.38
C PRO A 671 7.14 73.25 34.78
N SER A 672 7.59 73.57 36.00
CA SER A 672 8.95 73.24 36.45
C SER A 672 9.17 71.73 36.65
N LEU A 673 8.09 70.99 36.89
CA LEU A 673 8.09 69.53 37.08
C LEU A 673 7.87 68.75 35.78
N LEU A 674 7.69 69.43 34.63
CA LEU A 674 7.46 68.79 33.34
C LEU A 674 8.52 67.76 32.96
N TYR A 675 9.78 68.04 33.29
CA TYR A 675 10.88 67.12 33.05
C TYR A 675 10.66 65.76 33.74
N LEU A 676 10.17 65.76 34.98
CA LEU A 676 9.98 64.53 35.77
C LEU A 676 8.88 63.64 35.15
N GLU A 677 7.75 64.24 34.77
CA GLU A 677 6.64 63.50 34.17
C GLU A 677 6.97 63.00 32.76
N VAL A 678 7.65 63.81 31.94
CA VAL A 678 8.11 63.38 30.62
C VAL A 678 9.19 62.30 30.75
N SER A 679 10.09 62.39 31.72
CA SER A 679 11.07 61.34 32.02
C SER A 679 10.39 60.03 32.43
N THR A 680 9.35 60.12 33.25
CA THR A 680 8.54 58.95 33.65
C THR A 680 7.83 58.33 32.45
N LEU A 681 7.28 59.16 31.55
CA LEU A 681 6.66 58.72 30.30
C LEU A 681 7.65 58.00 29.39
N VAL A 682 8.84 58.57 29.16
CA VAL A 682 9.90 57.96 28.34
C VAL A 682 10.44 56.68 28.97
N SER A 683 10.54 56.63 30.30
CA SER A 683 10.93 55.40 31.00
C SER A 683 9.90 54.28 30.84
N LYS A 684 8.59 54.60 30.79
CA LYS A 684 7.52 53.62 30.58
C LYS A 684 7.38 53.22 29.11
N TYR A 685 7.64 54.14 28.18
CA TYR A 685 7.52 53.96 26.73
C TYR A 685 8.82 54.38 26.02
N PRO A 686 9.82 53.48 25.94
CA PRO A 686 11.17 53.81 25.47
C PRO A 686 11.27 54.05 23.96
N ASP A 687 10.22 53.79 23.18
CA ASP A 687 10.16 54.09 21.74
C ASP A 687 9.61 55.49 21.41
N ILE A 688 9.31 56.30 22.43
CA ILE A 688 9.01 57.73 22.28
C ILE A 688 10.25 58.47 21.79
N ARG A 689 10.17 58.96 20.54
CA ARG A 689 11.15 59.88 19.92
C ARG A 689 10.93 61.36 20.29
N ASP A 690 11.96 62.19 20.12
CA ASP A 690 11.95 63.64 20.42
C ASP A 690 10.81 64.40 19.73
N GLU A 691 10.45 63.99 18.51
CA GLU A 691 9.34 64.56 17.77
C GLU A 691 7.99 64.37 18.49
N HIS A 692 7.77 63.23 19.17
CA HIS A 692 6.57 62.97 19.95
C HIS A 692 6.55 63.85 21.20
N ILE A 693 7.69 63.97 21.89
CA ILE A 693 7.84 64.86 23.06
C ILE A 693 7.55 66.31 22.64
N GLY A 694 8.13 66.75 21.53
CA GLY A 694 7.91 68.07 20.96
C GLY A 694 6.45 68.31 20.57
N ALA A 695 5.75 67.30 20.03
CA ALA A 695 4.32 67.38 19.73
C ALA A 695 3.47 67.50 21.00
N LEU A 696 3.70 66.65 22.00
CA LEU A 696 3.02 66.67 23.28
C LEU A 696 3.19 68.02 24.00
N LEU A 697 4.43 68.53 24.11
CA LEU A 697 4.69 69.82 24.75
C LEU A 697 4.11 71.00 23.95
N THR A 698 3.95 70.86 22.63
CA THR A 698 3.26 71.87 21.81
C THR A 698 1.76 71.86 22.02
N MET A 699 1.16 70.68 22.15
CA MET A 699 -0.25 70.53 22.49
C MET A 699 -0.55 71.06 23.90
N ARG A 700 0.37 70.88 24.85
CA ARG A 700 0.23 71.41 26.22
C ARG A 700 0.17 72.94 26.28
N GLY A 701 0.87 73.64 25.38
CA GLY A 701 0.70 75.08 25.11
C GLY A 701 1.45 76.07 26.02
N ASP A 702 1.94 75.65 27.20
CA ASP A 702 2.67 76.50 28.16
C ASP A 702 4.20 76.29 28.15
N ALA A 703 4.70 75.27 27.44
CA ALA A 703 6.13 74.98 27.35
C ALA A 703 6.82 75.94 26.36
N THR A 704 7.77 76.75 26.85
CA THR A 704 8.60 77.62 26.02
C THR A 704 9.55 76.83 25.13
N ARG A 705 10.09 77.46 24.08
CA ARG A 705 11.06 76.82 23.19
C ARG A 705 12.29 76.32 23.95
N ASP A 706 12.79 77.12 24.89
CA ASP A 706 13.96 76.76 25.70
C ASP A 706 13.64 75.60 26.64
N MET A 707 12.46 75.60 27.28
CA MET A 707 12.03 74.50 28.14
C MET A 707 11.87 73.18 27.36
N LYS A 708 11.33 73.22 26.13
CA LYS A 708 11.27 72.05 25.25
C LYS A 708 12.65 71.49 24.92
N GLN A 709 13.58 72.38 24.55
CA GLN A 709 14.95 72.00 24.20
C GLN A 709 15.68 71.39 25.41
N THR A 710 15.58 72.03 26.59
CA THR A 710 16.19 71.52 27.82
C THR A 710 15.63 70.15 28.21
N ILE A 711 14.32 69.93 28.11
CA ILE A 711 13.73 68.62 28.43
C ILE A 711 14.27 67.54 27.48
N ILE A 712 14.32 67.81 26.17
CA ILE A 712 14.82 66.83 25.18
C ILE A 712 16.31 66.53 25.42
N GLU A 713 17.17 67.55 25.52
CA GLU A 713 18.61 67.38 25.75
C GLU A 713 18.93 66.64 27.07
N THR A 714 18.14 66.87 28.11
CA THR A 714 18.33 66.21 29.41
C THR A 714 17.86 64.75 29.38
N LEU A 715 16.90 64.40 28.52
CA LEU A 715 16.44 63.03 28.33
C LEU A 715 17.40 62.21 27.47
N GLU A 716 18.05 62.82 26.47
CA GLU A 716 19.11 62.18 25.67
C GLU A 716 20.32 61.73 26.51
N GLN A 717 20.56 62.41 27.64
CA GLN A 717 21.66 62.10 28.57
C GLN A 717 21.30 60.97 29.57
N GLY A 718 20.02 60.57 29.65
CA GLY A 718 19.54 59.52 30.54
C GLY A 718 19.66 58.11 29.93
N GLN A 719 20.07 57.12 30.73
CA GLN A 719 20.05 55.71 30.31
C GLN A 719 18.63 55.13 30.42
N THR A 720 18.00 54.78 29.29
CA THR A 720 16.73 54.03 29.27
C THR A 720 17.00 52.52 29.40
N GLN A 721 16.52 51.92 30.49
CA GLN A 721 16.48 50.46 30.61
C GLN A 721 15.26 49.92 29.86
N THR A 722 15.48 49.22 28.75
CA THR A 722 14.40 48.64 27.95
C THR A 722 13.95 47.31 28.54
N ASN A 723 12.65 47.21 28.87
CA ASN A 723 12.03 45.94 29.24
C ASN A 723 12.02 45.01 28.02
N PRO A 724 12.56 43.78 28.10
CA PRO A 724 12.60 42.84 26.97
C PRO A 724 11.22 42.42 26.44
N ASN A 725 10.15 42.60 27.22
CA ASN A 725 8.78 42.29 26.82
C ASN A 725 7.98 43.51 26.33
N TYR A 726 8.64 44.64 26.06
CA TYR A 726 7.97 45.86 25.58
C TYR A 726 7.52 45.74 24.11
N VAL A 727 6.24 46.00 23.83
CA VAL A 727 5.69 46.12 22.47
C VAL A 727 5.70 47.60 22.06
N PRO A 728 6.45 48.00 21.02
CA PRO A 728 6.59 49.41 20.63
C PRO A 728 5.28 50.03 20.12
N LEU A 729 4.70 50.96 20.89
CA LEU A 729 3.45 51.66 20.58
C LEU A 729 3.68 52.95 19.78
N PHE A 730 4.65 53.78 20.18
CA PHE A 730 4.94 55.07 19.56
C PHE A 730 5.75 54.95 18.27
N LYS A 731 6.41 53.81 18.04
CA LYS A 731 7.15 53.55 16.79
C LYS A 731 6.25 53.65 15.54
N GLU A 732 4.99 53.23 15.65
CA GLU A 732 3.98 53.27 14.58
C GLU A 732 3.31 54.65 14.41
N ILE A 733 3.55 55.57 15.35
CA ILE A 733 3.02 56.92 15.30
C ILE A 733 4.02 57.80 14.56
N ILE A 734 3.55 58.44 13.48
CA ILE A 734 4.35 59.39 12.72
C ILE A 734 3.91 60.79 13.13
N VAL A 735 4.86 61.59 13.62
CA VAL A 735 4.64 63.00 13.90
C VAL A 735 4.87 63.80 12.62
N PRO A 736 3.90 64.59 12.14
CA PRO A 736 4.13 65.46 10.99
C PRO A 736 5.26 66.47 11.29
N SER A 737 6.37 66.36 10.57
CA SER A 737 7.41 67.38 10.58
C SER A 737 6.87 68.64 9.92
N LEU A 738 6.97 69.79 10.59
CA LEU A 738 6.76 71.09 9.95
C LEU A 738 7.86 71.30 8.91
N ASN A 739 7.62 70.85 7.68
CA ASN A 739 8.43 71.26 6.54
C ASN A 739 8.22 72.76 6.34
N VAL A 740 9.25 73.53 6.71
CA VAL A 740 9.42 74.93 6.34
C VAL A 740 9.65 74.98 4.82
N THR A 741 8.57 74.93 4.03
CA THR A 741 8.58 75.24 2.59
C THR A 741 7.22 75.74 2.05
N LYS A 742 6.39 76.37 2.89
CA LYS A 742 5.26 77.22 2.42
C LYS A 742 5.11 78.51 3.24
N LEU A 743 6.21 79.25 3.35
CA LEU A 743 6.23 80.69 3.59
C LEU A 743 7.26 81.29 2.65
N LEU A 744 6.91 81.34 1.36
CA LEU A 744 7.41 82.25 0.32
C LEU A 744 6.75 81.85 -1.02
N LYS A 745 5.47 82.21 -1.15
CA LYS A 745 4.89 82.85 -2.33
C LYS A 745 3.53 83.40 -1.98
#